data_AF-A0A2M8FAU0-F1
#
_entry.id   AF-A0A2M8FAU0-F1
#
_cell.length_a   1.000
_cell.length_b   1.000
_cell.length_c   1.000
_cell.angle_alpha   90.00
_cell.angle_beta   90.00
_cell.angle_gamma   90.00
#
_symmetry.space_group_name_H-M   'P 1'
#
loop_
_entity.id
_entity.type
_entity.pdbx_description
1 polymer ?
#
loop_
_entity_poly.entity_id
_entity_poly.type
_entity_poly.pdbx_seq_one_letter_code
_entity_poly.pdbx_strand_id
1 'polypeptide(L)'
;NQATVVTTASGANTVVSTWASATDASGANGSTYCIYAFSYDGTVSSTIATTTVTLDNTAPSSTDFTGFTAASTTLTPAWSTATGASTYTVSSTADSDVTTSSLSYPFTSLTPNTEYTFQILATDSYGNATSYSTATGTYTIPAKPLSVTAAASGPSAIKVSWTANNNPAGTSYVVYNASKGVAYTATTSTSKIITGVSSASSYYFTVRAIYNSDNVSYVSSDASNTVTPPAQSNNVVMTITSSTAQVAIPFSFSTDPTETHHVTLDSLTDTHATLTIQSVPVTVSLAAGESQNIDTSGNGRNDTTVTMNSVSSGSASFSLIAIPQNAGTVFGNAPTVDTKYAKAVSINTEAENTSLRDVTLTLSINGSTLMAVSNDPSFIDVSYEDYSPTKQWTLTEGNGTKVVYVKFRAANGSTIIYTDTITLTGQSFDDPDALPADTTTDSPEYTEQTCPLNTEHAYKAPGSAGVYYITQSCTKRPFKSSRTYFTYFPTWNSVTVTTQEKLTNIPNDTLNFMPAGPLYDPQYGALVKTTSDPKVYLLLNDKKYWITDEDVFTTLNYDWTWIEDIDQRLLDKYTTAEEIQDKTTHPQYTLIKYTNNAKVYRLEPNPTDNALTLKRHILNEAIFKSLGFRMDRIVTVPDTEVYADGEVLDAVE
;
A
#
# COMPACT_ATOMS: atom_id res chain seq x y z
N ASN A 1 67.83 -24.34 16.49
CA ASN A 1 67.40 -23.40 17.54
C ASN A 1 68.63 -22.87 18.27
N GLN A 2 69.21 -21.76 17.79
CA GLN A 2 70.29 -21.06 18.47
C GLN A 2 69.75 -19.76 19.08
N ALA A 3 70.30 -19.35 20.23
CA ALA A 3 70.03 -18.04 20.81
C ALA A 3 70.39 -16.96 19.79
N THR A 4 69.47 -16.03 19.53
CA THR A 4 69.62 -15.03 18.46
C THR A 4 70.39 -13.80 18.92
N VAL A 5 70.38 -13.53 20.23
CA VAL A 5 71.14 -12.43 20.85
C VAL A 5 71.62 -12.90 22.21
N VAL A 6 72.91 -12.66 22.49
CA VAL A 6 73.51 -12.85 23.80
C VAL A 6 74.14 -11.52 24.20
N THR A 7 73.62 -10.89 25.25
CA THR A 7 74.15 -9.63 25.78
C THR A 7 74.76 -9.85 27.16
N THR A 8 75.90 -9.21 27.38
CA THR A 8 76.59 -9.14 28.66
C THR A 8 77.37 -7.84 28.73
N ALA A 9 77.49 -7.26 29.93
CA ALA A 9 78.32 -6.07 30.17
C ALA A 9 79.69 -6.49 30.71
N SER A 10 80.73 -5.71 30.40
CA SER A 10 82.08 -5.97 30.94
C SER A 10 82.06 -5.98 32.47
N GLY A 11 82.50 -7.09 33.08
CA GLY A 11 82.49 -7.30 34.53
C GLY A 11 81.16 -7.80 35.12
N ALA A 12 80.14 -8.08 34.30
CA ALA A 12 78.87 -8.64 34.77
C ALA A 12 78.91 -10.17 34.85
N ASN A 13 78.29 -10.73 35.89
CA ASN A 13 78.11 -12.18 36.07
C ASN A 13 76.77 -12.70 35.53
N THR A 14 76.06 -11.88 34.75
CA THR A 14 74.74 -12.21 34.21
C THR A 14 74.80 -12.17 32.69
N VAL A 15 74.43 -13.29 32.06
CA VAL A 15 74.27 -13.39 30.61
C VAL A 15 72.78 -13.43 30.30
N VAL A 16 72.31 -12.52 29.44
CA VAL A 16 70.93 -12.51 28.96
C VAL A 16 70.94 -13.02 27.53
N SER A 17 70.16 -14.09 27.28
CA SER A 17 69.96 -14.63 25.94
C SER A 17 68.50 -14.51 25.53
N THR A 18 68.24 -13.96 24.36
CA THR A 18 66.90 -13.96 23.76
C THR A 18 66.83 -15.10 22.74
N TRP A 19 65.82 -15.94 22.86
CA TRP A 19 65.55 -17.02 21.90
C TRP A 19 64.24 -16.73 21.18
N ALA A 20 64.32 -16.48 19.87
CA ALA A 20 63.15 -16.50 19.02
C ALA A 20 62.93 -17.95 18.54
N SER A 21 61.89 -18.59 19.04
CA SER A 21 61.36 -19.82 18.43
C SER A 21 60.89 -19.45 17.02
N ALA A 22 61.61 -19.90 15.99
CA ALA A 22 61.23 -19.63 14.60
C ALA A 22 60.13 -20.59 14.10
N THR A 23 59.76 -21.59 14.90
CA THR A 23 58.76 -22.62 14.57
C THR A 23 58.38 -23.37 15.84
N ASP A 24 57.08 -23.53 16.10
CA ASP A 24 56.60 -24.36 17.20
C ASP A 24 57.10 -25.79 17.03
N ALA A 25 57.70 -26.35 18.09
CA ALA A 25 58.15 -27.74 18.06
C ALA A 25 56.91 -28.66 18.10
N SER A 26 56.57 -29.28 16.96
CA SER A 26 55.48 -30.25 16.87
C SER A 26 55.70 -31.38 17.88
N GLY A 27 54.72 -31.62 18.77
CA GLY A 27 54.79 -32.68 19.79
C GLY A 27 55.49 -32.30 21.10
N ALA A 28 55.84 -31.02 21.29
CA ALA A 28 56.46 -30.51 22.52
C ALA A 28 55.49 -30.16 23.67
N ASN A 29 54.18 -30.34 23.45
CA ASN A 29 53.16 -29.85 24.38
C ASN A 29 53.26 -30.51 25.76
N GLY A 30 53.22 -29.69 26.82
CA GLY A 30 53.27 -30.13 28.22
C GLY A 30 54.63 -30.68 28.66
N SER A 31 55.64 -30.63 27.78
CA SER A 31 56.99 -31.11 28.09
C SER A 31 57.84 -30.01 28.70
N THR A 32 58.54 -30.33 29.78
CA THR A 32 59.53 -29.45 30.41
C THR A 32 60.88 -29.63 29.72
N TYR A 33 61.39 -28.57 29.12
CA TYR A 33 62.70 -28.53 28.47
C TYR A 33 63.74 -27.91 29.39
N CYS A 34 64.86 -28.60 29.58
CA CYS A 34 66.01 -28.05 30.28
C CYS A 34 66.82 -27.16 29.32
N ILE A 35 67.07 -25.92 29.74
CA ILE A 35 67.98 -24.99 29.09
C ILE A 35 69.30 -25.04 29.86
N TYR A 36 70.39 -25.29 29.13
CA TYR A 36 71.75 -25.31 29.65
C TYR A 36 72.53 -24.15 29.06
N ALA A 37 73.22 -23.38 29.89
CA ALA A 37 74.10 -22.30 29.47
C ALA A 37 75.48 -22.45 30.12
N PHE A 38 76.54 -22.27 29.33
CA PHE A 38 77.92 -22.16 29.80
C PHE A 38 78.65 -21.15 28.93
N SER A 39 79.61 -20.42 29.49
CA SER A 39 80.51 -19.56 28.72
C SER A 39 81.76 -20.33 28.31
N TYR A 40 82.34 -19.98 27.15
CA TYR A 40 83.60 -20.52 26.66
C TYR A 40 84.45 -19.36 26.12
N ASP A 41 85.63 -19.17 26.69
CA ASP A 41 86.54 -18.06 26.34
C ASP A 41 87.54 -18.41 25.23
N GLY A 42 87.43 -19.61 24.64
CA GLY A 42 88.40 -20.15 23.68
C GLY A 42 89.37 -21.15 24.30
N THR A 43 89.39 -21.28 25.63
CA THR A 43 90.30 -22.17 26.37
C THR A 43 89.63 -22.95 27.51
N VAL A 44 88.69 -22.35 28.26
CA VAL A 44 88.01 -22.99 29.41
C VAL A 44 86.50 -22.74 29.33
N SER A 45 85.70 -23.77 29.65
CA SER A 45 84.25 -23.64 29.81
C SER A 45 83.87 -23.38 31.27
N SER A 46 82.87 -22.52 31.51
CA SER A 46 82.31 -22.33 32.86
C SER A 46 81.54 -23.56 33.34
N THR A 47 81.17 -23.57 34.62
CA THR A 47 80.12 -24.47 35.13
C THR A 47 78.81 -24.22 34.40
N ILE A 48 78.07 -25.29 34.10
CA ILE A 48 76.77 -25.22 33.43
C ILE A 48 75.74 -24.63 34.40
N ALA A 49 75.05 -23.57 33.97
CA ALA A 49 73.82 -23.10 34.59
C ALA A 49 72.63 -23.77 33.91
N THR A 50 71.62 -24.18 34.69
CA THR A 50 70.42 -24.83 34.17
C THR A 50 69.15 -24.10 34.60
N THR A 51 68.19 -23.98 33.70
CA THR A 51 66.80 -23.62 34.00
C THR A 51 65.86 -24.49 33.17
N THR A 52 64.55 -24.41 33.41
CA THR A 52 63.55 -25.15 32.65
C THR A 52 62.52 -24.23 32.03
N VAL A 53 62.01 -24.60 30.85
CA VAL A 53 60.87 -23.94 30.19
C VAL A 53 59.82 -24.99 29.82
N THR A 54 58.54 -24.67 30.01
CA THR A 54 57.42 -25.48 29.50
C THR A 54 56.92 -24.85 28.21
N LEU A 55 56.67 -25.68 27.21
CA LEU A 55 56.09 -25.26 25.93
C LEU A 55 54.65 -25.76 25.84
N ASP A 56 53.75 -24.86 25.48
CA ASP A 56 52.36 -25.18 25.15
C ASP A 56 52.04 -24.59 23.79
N ASN A 57 51.69 -25.44 22.84
CA ASN A 57 51.30 -25.09 21.48
C ASN A 57 49.92 -25.68 21.11
N THR A 58 49.12 -26.08 22.10
CA THR A 58 47.78 -26.62 21.86
C THR A 58 46.76 -25.63 22.37
N ALA A 59 45.93 -25.12 21.46
CA ALA A 59 44.78 -24.31 21.84
C ALA A 59 43.85 -25.07 22.80
N PRO A 60 43.12 -24.34 23.68
CA PRO A 60 42.11 -24.96 24.54
C PRO A 60 40.97 -25.59 23.73
N SER A 61 40.05 -26.31 24.39
CA SER A 61 38.85 -26.80 23.70
C SER A 61 37.96 -25.65 23.22
N SER A 62 37.22 -25.83 22.13
CA SER A 62 36.22 -24.85 21.70
C SER A 62 35.06 -24.73 22.70
N THR A 63 34.34 -23.61 22.65
CA THR A 63 33.11 -23.36 23.41
C THR A 63 32.11 -22.62 22.53
N ASP A 64 30.82 -22.70 22.89
CA ASP A 64 29.70 -22.01 22.23
C ASP A 64 28.82 -21.33 23.29
N PHE A 65 27.97 -20.41 22.84
CA PHE A 65 26.98 -19.78 23.72
C PHE A 65 25.94 -20.79 24.20
N THR A 66 25.67 -20.79 25.49
CA THR A 66 24.63 -21.61 26.13
C THR A 66 23.30 -20.88 26.24
N GLY A 67 23.31 -19.54 26.12
CA GLY A 67 22.09 -18.73 26.12
C GLY A 67 22.38 -17.24 26.19
N PHE A 68 21.31 -16.45 26.05
CA PHE A 68 21.33 -14.99 26.13
C PHE A 68 20.27 -14.52 27.11
N THR A 69 20.64 -13.64 28.04
CA THR A 69 19.69 -12.89 28.84
C THR A 69 19.50 -11.51 28.22
N ALA A 70 18.28 -11.20 27.76
CA ALA A 70 17.97 -9.95 27.07
C ALA A 70 17.18 -8.98 27.96
N ALA A 71 17.52 -7.70 27.84
CA ALA A 71 16.76 -6.56 28.34
C ALA A 71 16.68 -5.50 27.22
N SER A 72 16.03 -4.36 27.49
CA SER A 72 15.82 -3.35 26.44
C SER A 72 17.11 -2.70 25.94
N THR A 73 18.13 -2.61 26.78
CA THR A 73 19.41 -1.97 26.42
C THR A 73 20.61 -2.83 26.83
N THR A 74 20.38 -4.11 27.14
CA THR A 74 21.42 -5.03 27.58
C THR A 74 21.22 -6.41 26.97
N LEU A 75 22.31 -7.02 26.50
CA LEU A 75 22.39 -8.44 26.15
C LEU A 75 23.54 -9.08 26.91
N THR A 76 23.24 -10.17 27.61
CA THR A 76 24.23 -10.94 28.38
C THR A 76 24.35 -12.35 27.79
N PRO A 77 25.25 -12.58 26.82
CA PRO A 77 25.67 -13.93 26.43
C PRO A 77 26.28 -14.67 27.62
N ALA A 78 26.01 -15.98 27.68
CA ALA A 78 26.65 -16.93 28.59
C ALA A 78 27.18 -18.13 27.80
N TRP A 79 28.23 -18.78 28.31
CA TRP A 79 28.88 -19.94 27.69
C TRP A 79 29.41 -20.92 28.74
N SER A 80 29.77 -22.12 28.29
CA SER A 80 30.37 -23.14 29.15
C SER A 80 31.90 -22.99 29.23
N THR A 81 32.48 -23.56 30.28
CA THR A 81 33.94 -23.65 30.44
C THR A 81 34.56 -24.46 29.30
N ALA A 82 35.53 -23.88 28.60
CA ALA A 82 36.45 -24.58 27.72
C ALA A 82 37.59 -25.21 28.54
N THR A 83 37.90 -26.47 28.29
CA THR A 83 39.00 -27.17 28.96
C THR A 83 40.33 -26.56 28.53
N GLY A 84 41.16 -26.15 29.49
CA GLY A 84 42.45 -25.50 29.24
C GLY A 84 42.38 -23.98 29.02
N ALA A 85 41.17 -23.39 28.93
CA ALA A 85 41.02 -21.95 28.72
C ALA A 85 41.29 -21.14 29.98
N SER A 86 41.98 -20.01 29.82
CA SER A 86 42.20 -19.00 30.87
C SER A 86 41.32 -17.77 30.67
N THR A 87 41.07 -17.38 29.43
CA THR A 87 40.20 -16.26 29.07
C THR A 87 39.35 -16.58 27.85
N TYR A 88 38.31 -15.78 27.65
CA TYR A 88 37.43 -15.82 26.49
C TYR A 88 37.40 -14.45 25.84
N THR A 89 37.45 -14.42 24.52
CA THR A 89 37.23 -13.20 23.73
C THR A 89 35.89 -13.30 23.03
N VAL A 90 34.98 -12.39 23.33
CA VAL A 90 33.67 -12.27 22.68
C VAL A 90 33.75 -11.11 21.70
N SER A 91 33.52 -11.42 20.42
CA SER A 91 33.38 -10.43 19.35
C SER A 91 31.91 -10.24 19.02
N SER A 92 31.50 -9.00 18.77
CA SER A 92 30.08 -8.67 18.56
C SER A 92 29.89 -7.46 17.65
N THR A 93 28.69 -7.31 17.11
CA THR A 93 28.22 -6.05 16.52
C THR A 93 27.75 -5.02 17.55
N ALA A 94 27.68 -5.41 18.84
CA ALA A 94 27.19 -4.56 19.93
C ALA A 94 28.22 -3.50 20.38
N ASP A 95 29.48 -3.89 20.48
CA ASP A 95 30.62 -3.05 20.89
C ASP A 95 31.93 -3.74 20.44
N SER A 96 33.07 -3.11 20.73
CA SER A 96 34.39 -3.72 20.58
C SER A 96 34.55 -5.05 21.31
N ASP A 97 35.44 -5.90 20.79
CA ASP A 97 35.74 -7.20 21.35
C ASP A 97 36.13 -7.10 22.84
N VAL A 98 35.57 -7.99 23.65
CA VAL A 98 35.83 -8.03 25.08
C VAL A 98 36.54 -9.30 25.47
N THR A 99 37.56 -9.19 26.32
CA THR A 99 38.26 -10.34 26.89
C THR A 99 37.94 -10.46 28.38
N THR A 100 37.49 -11.62 28.81
CA THR A 100 37.10 -11.87 30.21
C THR A 100 37.39 -13.30 30.63
N SER A 101 37.57 -13.54 31.94
CA SER A 101 37.62 -14.88 32.52
C SER A 101 36.26 -15.36 33.05
N SER A 102 35.26 -14.47 33.09
CA SER A 102 33.88 -14.82 33.44
C SER A 102 33.22 -15.64 32.34
N LEU A 103 32.21 -16.44 32.70
CA LEU A 103 31.43 -17.27 31.77
C LEU A 103 30.19 -16.56 31.18
N SER A 104 30.15 -15.25 31.35
CA SER A 104 29.12 -14.37 30.82
C SER A 104 29.63 -12.94 30.80
N TYR A 105 29.11 -12.12 29.89
CA TYR A 105 29.46 -10.71 29.83
C TYR A 105 28.25 -9.84 29.44
N PRO A 106 27.88 -8.81 30.22
CA PRO A 106 26.76 -7.93 29.87
C PRO A 106 27.21 -6.81 28.92
N PHE A 107 26.73 -6.83 27.68
CA PHE A 107 26.82 -5.70 26.76
C PHE A 107 25.68 -4.72 27.06
N THR A 108 26.01 -3.49 27.47
CA THR A 108 25.03 -2.47 27.89
C THR A 108 24.94 -1.31 26.89
N SER A 109 24.00 -0.39 27.11
CA SER A 109 23.80 0.81 26.26
C SER A 109 23.41 0.47 24.82
N LEU A 110 22.79 -0.69 24.62
CA LEU A 110 22.35 -1.17 23.31
C LEU A 110 21.04 -0.49 22.89
N THR A 111 20.79 -0.47 21.58
CA THR A 111 19.53 0.02 21.01
C THR A 111 18.43 -1.03 21.27
N PRO A 112 17.26 -0.65 21.80
CA PRO A 112 16.14 -1.58 21.97
C PRO A 112 15.65 -2.21 20.67
N ASN A 113 15.01 -3.37 20.78
CA ASN A 113 14.41 -4.10 19.65
C ASN A 113 15.34 -4.33 18.44
N THR A 114 16.65 -4.38 18.67
CA THR A 114 17.69 -4.43 17.63
C THR A 114 18.44 -5.76 17.70
N GLU A 115 18.73 -6.33 16.54
CA GLU A 115 19.53 -7.55 16.43
C GLU A 115 21.01 -7.26 16.63
N TYR A 116 21.68 -8.10 17.40
CA TYR A 116 23.12 -8.12 17.58
C TYR A 116 23.64 -9.54 17.36
N THR A 117 24.82 -9.65 16.75
CA THR A 117 25.48 -10.93 16.50
C THR A 117 26.71 -11.07 17.39
N PHE A 118 26.99 -12.31 17.82
CA PHE A 118 28.08 -12.63 18.74
C PHE A 118 28.83 -13.88 18.27
N GLN A 119 30.14 -13.90 18.49
CA GLN A 119 31.01 -15.08 18.34
C GLN A 119 32.03 -15.10 19.47
N ILE A 120 32.51 -16.28 19.86
CA ILE A 120 33.41 -16.46 21.00
C ILE A 120 34.60 -17.35 20.64
N LEU A 121 35.77 -17.03 21.17
CA LEU A 121 36.93 -17.92 21.19
C LEU A 121 37.49 -18.04 22.61
N ALA A 122 38.21 -19.13 22.86
CA ALA A 122 38.88 -19.40 24.13
C ALA A 122 40.40 -19.31 23.96
N THR A 123 41.08 -18.72 24.94
CA THR A 123 42.54 -18.54 24.97
C THR A 123 43.10 -19.12 26.26
N ASP A 124 44.18 -19.89 26.19
CA ASP A 124 44.87 -20.44 27.36
C ASP A 124 45.81 -19.42 28.04
N SER A 125 46.54 -19.84 29.07
CA SER A 125 47.51 -18.98 29.79
C SER A 125 48.81 -18.73 29.01
N TYR A 126 49.04 -19.47 27.93
CA TYR A 126 50.24 -19.42 27.08
C TYR A 126 50.00 -18.60 25.80
N GLY A 127 48.76 -18.17 25.56
CA GLY A 127 48.36 -17.34 24.42
C GLY A 127 47.85 -18.13 23.22
N ASN A 128 47.69 -19.45 23.32
CA ASN A 128 47.08 -20.25 22.25
C ASN A 128 45.56 -20.05 22.28
N ALA A 129 44.97 -19.80 21.11
CA ALA A 129 43.56 -19.49 20.96
C ALA A 129 42.86 -20.46 20.00
N THR A 130 41.58 -20.73 20.26
CA THR A 130 40.72 -21.42 19.29
C THR A 130 40.38 -20.50 18.13
N SER A 131 39.81 -21.06 17.05
CA SER A 131 39.00 -20.26 16.12
C SER A 131 37.73 -19.74 16.82
N TYR A 132 37.13 -18.69 16.26
CA TYR A 132 35.82 -18.23 16.69
C TYR A 132 34.74 -19.30 16.45
N SER A 133 33.77 -19.34 17.36
CA SER A 133 32.52 -20.08 17.19
C SER A 133 31.73 -19.61 15.98
N THR A 134 30.68 -20.35 15.62
CA THR A 134 29.68 -19.83 14.68
C THR A 134 29.00 -18.59 15.26
N ALA A 135 28.78 -17.57 14.42
CA ALA A 135 28.08 -16.36 14.84
C ALA A 135 26.61 -16.67 15.20
N THR A 136 26.16 -16.17 16.35
CA THR A 136 24.79 -16.32 16.85
C THR A 136 24.13 -14.95 16.97
N GLY A 137 22.97 -14.77 16.33
CA GLY A 137 22.16 -13.54 16.38
C GLY A 137 21.10 -13.58 17.47
N THR A 138 20.86 -12.45 18.14
CA THR A 138 19.78 -12.29 19.12
C THR A 138 19.34 -10.82 19.22
N TYR A 139 18.14 -10.57 19.74
CA TYR A 139 17.54 -9.24 19.85
C TYR A 139 17.56 -8.72 21.28
N THR A 140 17.83 -7.42 21.45
CA THR A 140 17.37 -6.69 22.64
C THR A 140 15.84 -6.65 22.68
N ILE A 141 15.28 -6.54 23.88
CA ILE A 141 13.82 -6.42 24.06
C ILE A 141 13.36 -5.01 23.60
N PRO A 142 12.13 -4.82 23.07
CA PRO A 142 11.66 -3.47 22.81
C PRO A 142 11.59 -2.63 24.08
N ALA A 143 11.90 -1.35 23.97
CA ALA A 143 11.66 -0.42 25.06
C ALA A 143 10.16 -0.14 25.17
N LYS A 144 9.66 0.02 26.39
CA LYS A 144 8.27 0.43 26.63
C LYS A 144 8.02 1.80 25.98
N PRO A 145 6.98 1.98 25.13
CA PRO A 145 6.61 3.29 24.63
C PRO A 145 6.26 4.26 25.76
N LEU A 146 6.64 5.53 25.62
CA LEU A 146 6.41 6.56 26.64
C LEU A 146 5.46 7.65 26.13
N SER A 147 5.05 8.52 27.05
CA SER A 147 4.24 9.73 26.75
C SER A 147 3.00 9.43 25.91
N VAL A 148 2.31 8.33 26.20
CA VAL A 148 1.09 7.96 25.48
C VAL A 148 0.00 8.97 25.82
N THR A 149 -0.51 9.64 24.80
CA THR A 149 -1.56 10.67 24.91
C THR A 149 -2.69 10.33 23.96
N ALA A 150 -3.90 10.66 24.38
CA ALA A 150 -5.09 10.52 23.57
C ALA A 150 -5.83 11.86 23.50
N ALA A 151 -6.07 12.33 22.28
CA ALA A 151 -6.77 13.58 22.02
C ALA A 151 -7.95 13.32 21.08
N ALA A 152 -9.10 13.91 21.39
CA ALA A 152 -10.25 13.84 20.50
C ALA A 152 -9.92 14.52 19.17
N SER A 153 -10.31 13.90 18.07
CA SER A 153 -10.11 14.38 16.71
C SER A 153 -11.46 14.44 16.00
N GLY A 154 -12.41 15.15 16.62
CA GLY A 154 -13.83 15.14 16.24
C GLY A 154 -14.67 14.17 17.09
N PRO A 155 -15.99 14.10 16.87
CA PRO A 155 -16.94 13.33 17.68
C PRO A 155 -16.82 11.82 17.49
N SER A 156 -16.22 11.35 16.39
CA SER A 156 -16.12 9.92 16.05
C SER A 156 -14.67 9.43 15.84
N ALA A 157 -13.68 10.22 16.21
CA ALA A 157 -12.28 9.84 16.10
C ALA A 157 -11.41 10.33 17.27
N ILE A 158 -10.37 9.57 17.58
CA ILE A 158 -9.36 9.89 18.60
C ILE A 158 -7.98 9.68 17.98
N LYS A 159 -7.10 10.67 18.12
CA LYS A 159 -5.68 10.52 17.80
C LYS A 159 -4.93 10.07 19.05
N VAL A 160 -4.29 8.91 18.97
CA VAL A 160 -3.38 8.39 19.98
C VAL A 160 -1.94 8.65 19.52
N SER A 161 -1.11 9.25 20.37
CA SER A 161 0.29 9.58 20.06
C SER A 161 1.20 9.14 21.20
N TRP A 162 2.44 8.74 20.88
CA TRP A 162 3.43 8.26 21.86
C TRP A 162 4.85 8.60 21.40
N THR A 163 5.83 8.34 22.25
CA THR A 163 7.25 8.36 21.88
C THR A 163 7.80 6.93 21.81
N ALA A 164 8.69 6.70 20.84
CA ALA A 164 9.29 5.39 20.57
C ALA A 164 10.24 4.91 21.69
N ASN A 165 10.69 5.80 22.59
CA ASN A 165 11.64 5.46 23.65
C ASN A 165 12.90 4.72 23.13
N ASN A 166 13.53 5.28 22.10
CA ASN A 166 14.71 4.74 21.41
C ASN A 166 14.52 3.41 20.66
N ASN A 167 13.31 2.86 20.59
CA ASN A 167 13.04 1.79 19.62
C ASN A 167 13.33 2.27 18.18
N PRO A 168 13.91 1.41 17.32
CA PRO A 168 14.32 1.76 15.97
C PRO A 168 13.14 2.11 15.07
N ALA A 169 13.42 2.90 14.03
CA ALA A 169 12.48 3.12 12.94
C ALA A 169 12.08 1.78 12.31
N GLY A 170 10.79 1.58 12.06
CA GLY A 170 10.25 0.30 11.63
C GLY A 170 9.73 -0.61 12.76
N THR A 171 9.96 -0.27 14.03
CA THR A 171 9.30 -0.97 15.15
C THR A 171 7.78 -0.92 14.99
N SER A 172 7.16 -2.08 15.04
CA SER A 172 5.72 -2.23 14.93
C SER A 172 5.04 -1.92 16.26
N TYR A 173 4.02 -1.06 16.23
CA TYR A 173 3.22 -0.68 17.38
C TYR A 173 1.75 -1.02 17.17
N VAL A 174 1.13 -1.59 18.20
CA VAL A 174 -0.31 -1.87 18.25
C VAL A 174 -0.95 -0.97 19.31
N VAL A 175 -1.89 -0.13 18.89
CA VAL A 175 -2.73 0.64 19.82
C VAL A 175 -3.80 -0.28 20.38
N TYR A 176 -3.94 -0.31 21.70
CA TYR A 176 -4.93 -1.09 22.41
C TYR A 176 -5.89 -0.16 23.14
N ASN A 177 -7.18 -0.24 22.80
CA ASN A 177 -8.26 0.40 23.51
C ASN A 177 -8.48 -0.29 24.86
N ALA A 178 -7.81 0.20 25.89
CA ALA A 178 -7.83 -0.41 27.21
C ALA A 178 -9.18 -0.23 27.93
N SER A 179 -10.03 0.71 27.50
CA SER A 179 -11.40 0.85 28.03
C SER A 179 -12.41 -0.11 27.39
N LYS A 180 -12.12 -0.66 26.21
CA LYS A 180 -13.03 -1.57 25.47
C LYS A 180 -12.47 -2.96 25.21
N GLY A 181 -11.19 -3.19 25.50
CA GLY A 181 -10.53 -4.48 25.29
C GLY A 181 -10.20 -4.81 23.83
N VAL A 182 -10.04 -3.80 22.97
CA VAL A 182 -9.89 -3.97 21.51
C VAL A 182 -8.49 -3.54 21.06
N ALA A 183 -7.80 -4.36 20.27
CA ALA A 183 -6.56 -3.99 19.60
C ALA A 183 -6.83 -3.50 18.17
N TYR A 184 -6.10 -2.48 17.72
CA TYR A 184 -6.17 -2.00 16.33
C TYR A 184 -5.00 -2.55 15.52
N THR A 185 -5.05 -2.37 14.19
CA THR A 185 -3.97 -2.79 13.29
C THR A 185 -2.61 -2.20 13.70
N ALA A 186 -1.51 -2.89 13.37
CA ALA A 186 -0.19 -2.38 13.66
C ALA A 186 0.16 -1.13 12.83
N THR A 187 1.09 -0.31 13.32
CA THR A 187 1.68 0.83 12.61
C THR A 187 3.13 1.01 13.02
N THR A 188 3.98 1.50 12.13
CA THR A 188 5.36 1.88 12.43
C THR A 188 5.49 3.37 12.79
N SER A 189 4.42 4.14 12.63
CA SER A 189 4.37 5.55 13.05
C SER A 189 4.13 5.68 14.54
N THR A 190 4.66 6.72 15.20
CA THR A 190 4.44 6.99 16.63
C THR A 190 3.12 7.72 16.93
N SER A 191 2.15 7.60 16.03
CA SER A 191 0.78 8.06 16.23
C SER A 191 -0.19 7.26 15.37
N LYS A 192 -1.45 7.20 15.80
CA LYS A 192 -2.54 6.54 15.07
C LYS A 192 -3.87 7.25 15.31
N ILE A 193 -4.64 7.42 14.25
CA ILE A 193 -6.04 7.87 14.34
C ILE A 193 -6.93 6.64 14.45
N ILE A 194 -7.77 6.63 15.48
CA ILE A 194 -8.80 5.62 15.74
C ILE A 194 -10.13 6.23 15.34
N THR A 195 -10.78 5.66 14.33
CA THR A 195 -12.08 6.09 13.81
C THR A 195 -13.21 5.17 14.30
N GLY A 196 -14.46 5.61 14.14
CA GLY A 196 -15.64 4.81 14.50
C GLY A 196 -15.91 4.71 16.00
N VAL A 197 -15.31 5.59 16.82
CA VAL A 197 -15.62 5.67 18.25
C VAL A 197 -16.93 6.42 18.47
N SER A 198 -17.69 6.05 19.50
CA SER A 198 -18.92 6.78 19.85
C SER A 198 -18.61 8.11 20.53
N SER A 199 -19.30 9.18 20.11
CA SER A 199 -19.24 10.50 20.75
C SER A 199 -19.66 10.46 22.21
N ALA A 200 -19.17 11.40 23.02
CA ALA A 200 -19.48 11.53 24.45
C ALA A 200 -19.19 10.27 25.31
N SER A 201 -18.45 9.30 24.76
CA SER A 201 -17.98 8.11 25.49
C SER A 201 -16.52 8.25 25.89
N SER A 202 -16.16 7.79 27.08
CA SER A 202 -14.78 7.87 27.57
C SER A 202 -13.92 6.69 27.12
N TYR A 203 -12.70 6.99 26.68
CA TYR A 203 -11.69 6.04 26.23
C TYR A 203 -10.33 6.32 26.86
N TYR A 204 -9.52 5.28 26.99
CA TYR A 204 -8.09 5.39 27.28
C TYR A 204 -7.36 4.23 26.60
N PHE A 205 -6.10 4.44 26.26
CA PHE A 205 -5.36 3.56 25.37
C PHE A 205 -4.00 3.20 25.96
N THR A 206 -3.53 1.98 25.68
CA THR A 206 -2.10 1.62 25.81
C THR A 206 -1.53 1.35 24.43
N VAL A 207 -0.21 1.41 24.30
CA VAL A 207 0.51 1.11 23.07
C VAL A 207 1.46 -0.05 23.34
N ARG A 208 1.37 -1.08 22.50
CA ARG A 208 2.22 -2.27 22.55
C ARG A 208 3.34 -2.14 21.53
N ALA A 209 4.59 -2.14 21.95
CA ALA A 209 5.73 -2.29 21.05
C ALA A 209 5.99 -3.78 20.83
N ILE A 210 5.95 -4.21 19.57
CA ILE A 210 6.09 -5.62 19.18
C ILE A 210 7.57 -5.99 19.07
N TYR A 211 7.91 -7.20 19.51
CA TYR A 211 9.25 -7.76 19.43
C TYR A 211 9.59 -8.09 17.98
N ASN A 212 10.70 -7.57 17.46
CA ASN A 212 11.17 -7.89 16.12
C ASN A 212 11.64 -9.36 16.00
N SER A 213 11.95 -10.00 17.12
CA SER A 213 12.43 -11.39 17.16
C SER A 213 11.34 -12.41 16.79
N ASP A 214 10.07 -12.13 17.09
CA ASP A 214 8.97 -13.08 16.89
C ASP A 214 7.70 -12.47 16.28
N ASN A 215 7.62 -11.14 16.17
CA ASN A 215 6.46 -10.38 15.68
C ASN A 215 5.14 -10.65 16.42
N VAL A 216 5.18 -11.24 17.62
CA VAL A 216 4.00 -11.63 18.40
C VAL A 216 4.08 -11.10 19.83
N SER A 217 5.22 -11.25 20.50
CA SER A 217 5.44 -10.76 21.85
C SER A 217 5.45 -9.23 21.88
N TYR A 218 5.12 -8.64 23.03
CA TYR A 218 5.08 -7.19 23.17
C TYR A 218 5.35 -6.68 24.59
N VAL A 219 5.83 -5.43 24.66
CA VAL A 219 5.84 -4.63 25.89
C VAL A 219 4.77 -3.55 25.80
N SER A 220 3.94 -3.41 26.84
CA SER A 220 2.86 -2.42 26.87
C SER A 220 3.29 -1.15 27.59
N SER A 221 2.93 0.00 27.04
CA SER A 221 3.02 1.31 27.69
C SER A 221 2.10 1.41 28.91
N ASP A 222 2.29 2.49 29.68
CA ASP A 222 1.24 2.96 30.60
C ASP A 222 0.04 3.48 29.80
N ALA A 223 -1.11 3.58 30.47
CA ALA A 223 -2.32 4.11 29.85
C ALA A 223 -2.20 5.61 29.56
N SER A 224 -2.84 6.03 28.47
CA SER A 224 -3.05 7.44 28.16
C SER A 224 -3.94 8.13 29.20
N ASN A 225 -4.03 9.45 29.11
CA ASN A 225 -5.14 10.18 29.70
C ASN A 225 -6.48 9.63 29.17
N THR A 226 -7.53 9.72 29.99
CA THR A 226 -8.90 9.49 29.51
C THR A 226 -9.29 10.60 28.56
N VAL A 227 -9.89 10.23 27.43
CA VAL A 227 -10.39 11.14 26.39
C VAL A 227 -11.86 10.84 26.13
N THR A 228 -12.65 11.90 25.99
CA THR A 228 -14.07 11.80 25.60
C THR A 228 -14.24 12.62 24.33
N PRO A 229 -14.53 12.00 23.17
CA PRO A 229 -14.85 12.75 21.96
C PRO A 229 -16.03 13.69 22.20
N PRO A 230 -16.02 14.91 21.64
CA PRO A 230 -17.13 15.84 21.79
C PRO A 230 -18.44 15.20 21.32
N ALA A 231 -19.56 15.65 21.89
CA ALA A 231 -20.88 15.28 21.37
C ALA A 231 -20.98 15.71 19.91
N GLN A 232 -21.61 14.88 19.08
CA GLN A 232 -21.98 15.29 17.73
C GLN A 232 -22.97 16.47 17.83
N SER A 233 -22.67 17.59 17.15
CA SER A 233 -23.53 18.77 17.16
C SER A 233 -24.77 18.51 16.29
N ASN A 234 -25.97 18.64 16.87
CA ASN A 234 -27.22 18.25 16.21
C ASN A 234 -28.16 19.42 15.83
N ASN A 235 -27.78 20.68 16.09
CA ASN A 235 -28.63 21.84 15.77
C ASN A 235 -27.79 23.08 15.45
N VAL A 236 -27.99 23.63 14.24
CA VAL A 236 -27.46 24.94 13.83
C VAL A 236 -28.63 25.91 13.73
N VAL A 237 -28.59 27.00 14.51
CA VAL A 237 -29.58 28.09 14.44
C VAL A 237 -28.93 29.30 13.79
N MET A 238 -29.57 29.84 12.75
CA MET A 238 -29.06 30.97 11.99
C MET A 238 -30.14 32.04 11.80
N THR A 239 -29.72 33.31 11.81
CA THR A 239 -30.57 34.45 11.47
C THR A 239 -29.91 35.23 10.33
N ILE A 240 -30.63 35.37 9.22
CA ILE A 240 -30.17 36.09 8.02
C ILE A 240 -31.06 37.31 7.86
N THR A 241 -30.46 38.49 7.67
CA THR A 241 -31.18 39.74 7.45
C THR A 241 -31.15 40.14 5.98
N SER A 242 -32.04 41.06 5.57
CA SER A 242 -32.04 41.61 4.21
C SER A 242 -30.71 42.30 3.83
N SER A 243 -29.96 42.80 4.82
CA SER A 243 -28.62 43.36 4.62
C SER A 243 -27.53 42.32 4.29
N THR A 244 -27.83 41.04 4.50
CA THR A 244 -26.96 39.89 4.17
C THR A 244 -27.59 39.00 3.07
N ALA A 245 -28.66 39.48 2.42
CA ALA A 245 -29.28 38.77 1.31
C ALA A 245 -28.28 38.56 0.17
N GLN A 246 -28.38 37.41 -0.51
CA GLN A 246 -27.45 36.97 -1.56
C GLN A 246 -25.99 36.74 -1.14
N VAL A 247 -25.67 36.75 0.17
CA VAL A 247 -24.35 36.36 0.68
C VAL A 247 -24.39 34.90 1.13
N ALA A 248 -23.48 34.09 0.61
CA ALA A 248 -23.33 32.69 1.00
C ALA A 248 -22.71 32.59 2.41
N ILE A 249 -23.49 32.08 3.38
CA ILE A 249 -23.03 31.91 4.77
C ILE A 249 -22.60 30.45 4.97
N PRO A 250 -21.32 30.16 5.26
CA PRO A 250 -20.85 28.79 5.43
C PRO A 250 -21.31 28.18 6.76
N PHE A 251 -21.61 26.88 6.75
CA PHE A 251 -21.83 26.06 7.93
C PHE A 251 -21.42 24.60 7.66
N SER A 252 -21.30 23.79 8.71
CA SER A 252 -21.02 22.35 8.56
C SER A 252 -21.77 21.53 9.61
N PHE A 253 -22.30 20.38 9.19
CA PHE A 253 -22.93 19.37 10.06
C PHE A 253 -21.96 18.25 10.46
N SER A 254 -20.75 18.27 9.89
CA SER A 254 -19.72 17.27 10.04
C SER A 254 -18.42 17.89 10.53
N THR A 255 -17.55 17.08 11.12
CA THR A 255 -16.19 17.52 11.46
C THR A 255 -15.19 17.22 10.35
N ASP A 256 -15.67 16.72 9.21
CA ASP A 256 -14.85 16.62 8.00
C ASP A 256 -14.55 18.03 7.47
N PRO A 257 -13.29 18.48 7.45
CA PRO A 257 -12.93 19.80 6.93
C PRO A 257 -13.17 19.95 5.42
N THR A 258 -13.49 18.86 4.71
CA THR A 258 -13.85 18.86 3.29
C THR A 258 -15.34 19.02 3.04
N GLU A 259 -16.18 18.89 4.07
CA GLU A 259 -17.63 19.03 3.95
C GLU A 259 -18.06 20.46 4.30
N THR A 260 -18.14 21.30 3.26
CA THR A 260 -18.59 22.70 3.37
C THR A 260 -19.97 22.88 2.78
N HIS A 261 -20.91 23.37 3.59
CA HIS A 261 -22.24 23.77 3.14
C HIS A 261 -22.35 25.30 3.19
N HIS A 262 -23.12 25.89 2.28
CA HIS A 262 -23.50 27.31 2.35
C HIS A 262 -25.01 27.46 2.38
N VAL A 263 -25.49 28.58 2.93
CA VAL A 263 -26.89 28.99 2.80
C VAL A 263 -26.95 30.41 2.27
N THR A 264 -27.88 30.64 1.36
CA THR A 264 -28.17 31.94 0.76
C THR A 264 -29.65 32.25 0.93
N LEU A 265 -29.97 33.48 1.34
CA LEU A 265 -31.33 34.00 1.32
C LEU A 265 -31.61 34.62 -0.06
N ASP A 266 -32.48 33.98 -0.83
CA ASP A 266 -32.79 34.36 -2.22
C ASP A 266 -33.91 35.41 -2.28
N SER A 267 -34.98 35.22 -1.49
CA SER A 267 -36.08 36.17 -1.39
C SER A 267 -36.71 36.18 0.00
N LEU A 268 -37.28 37.33 0.37
CA LEU A 268 -37.89 37.54 1.68
C LEU A 268 -39.16 38.39 1.53
N THR A 269 -40.25 37.94 2.17
CA THR A 269 -41.54 38.63 2.26
C THR A 269 -42.02 38.62 3.71
N ASP A 270 -43.12 39.30 4.02
CA ASP A 270 -43.69 39.30 5.39
C ASP A 270 -44.20 37.91 5.83
N THR A 271 -44.39 36.97 4.90
CA THR A 271 -44.98 35.66 5.21
C THR A 271 -44.09 34.47 4.85
N HIS A 272 -43.15 34.62 3.91
CA HIS A 272 -42.30 33.53 3.43
C HIS A 272 -40.87 34.01 3.16
N ALA A 273 -39.90 33.11 3.36
CA ALA A 273 -38.53 33.26 2.91
C ALA A 273 -38.16 32.11 1.96
N THR A 274 -37.44 32.42 0.89
CA THR A 274 -36.86 31.42 -0.01
C THR A 274 -35.37 31.32 0.25
N LEU A 275 -34.89 30.11 0.53
CA LEU A 275 -33.51 29.82 0.88
C LEU A 275 -32.93 28.82 -0.11
N THR A 276 -31.67 29.01 -0.48
CA THR A 276 -30.86 28.01 -1.18
C THR A 276 -29.77 27.49 -0.25
N ILE A 277 -29.72 26.17 -0.08
CA ILE A 277 -28.71 25.46 0.70
C ILE A 277 -27.76 24.76 -0.28
N GLN A 278 -26.46 25.05 -0.20
CA GLN A 278 -25.43 24.62 -1.14
C GLN A 278 -24.41 23.68 -0.48
N SER A 279 -24.59 22.39 -0.67
CA SER A 279 -23.52 21.40 -0.96
C SER A 279 -23.55 21.08 -2.46
N VAL A 280 -24.79 20.99 -2.98
CA VAL A 280 -25.32 21.14 -4.34
C VAL A 280 -26.71 21.75 -4.14
N PRO A 281 -27.10 22.84 -4.83
CA PRO A 281 -28.25 23.68 -4.45
C PRO A 281 -29.57 22.91 -4.26
N VAL A 282 -30.18 23.08 -3.09
CA VAL A 282 -31.57 22.71 -2.77
C VAL A 282 -32.31 23.97 -2.34
N THR A 283 -33.49 24.21 -2.90
CA THR A 283 -34.31 25.38 -2.55
C THR A 283 -35.51 24.98 -1.71
N VAL A 284 -35.76 25.73 -0.64
CA VAL A 284 -36.95 25.59 0.21
C VAL A 284 -37.63 26.95 0.36
N SER A 285 -38.97 26.94 0.42
CA SER A 285 -39.77 28.14 0.67
C SER A 285 -40.75 27.82 1.78
N LEU A 286 -40.61 28.50 2.93
CA LEU A 286 -41.31 28.17 4.17
C LEU A 286 -41.86 29.44 4.84
N ALA A 287 -43.06 29.34 5.39
CA ALA A 287 -43.63 30.31 6.32
C ALA A 287 -43.14 30.07 7.76
N ALA A 288 -43.34 31.04 8.65
CA ALA A 288 -42.97 30.89 10.07
C ALA A 288 -43.70 29.69 10.71
N GLY A 289 -42.94 28.79 11.32
CA GLY A 289 -43.41 27.55 11.93
C GLY A 289 -43.42 26.34 10.98
N GLU A 290 -43.19 26.53 9.68
CA GLU A 290 -43.13 25.43 8.71
C GLU A 290 -41.75 24.75 8.69
N SER A 291 -41.74 23.48 8.30
CA SER A 291 -40.52 22.70 8.16
C SER A 291 -40.56 21.80 6.93
N GLN A 292 -39.38 21.49 6.40
CA GLN A 292 -39.21 20.59 5.26
C GLN A 292 -37.93 19.76 5.43
N ASN A 293 -38.05 18.45 5.18
CA ASN A 293 -36.90 17.55 5.10
C ASN A 293 -36.29 17.62 3.69
N ILE A 294 -34.97 17.65 3.63
CA ILE A 294 -34.19 17.74 2.39
C ILE A 294 -33.02 16.74 2.41
N ASP A 295 -32.53 16.43 1.22
CA ASP A 295 -31.36 15.57 0.96
C ASP A 295 -30.24 16.44 0.42
N THR A 296 -29.31 16.77 1.31
CA THR A 296 -28.14 17.57 1.00
C THR A 296 -27.01 16.73 0.38
N SER A 297 -27.02 15.40 0.55
CA SER A 297 -26.02 14.48 -0.01
C SER A 297 -26.37 13.91 -1.39
N GLY A 298 -27.61 14.06 -1.84
CA GLY A 298 -28.09 13.60 -3.15
C GLY A 298 -28.17 12.08 -3.29
N ASN A 299 -28.38 11.36 -2.18
CA ASN A 299 -28.47 9.90 -2.11
C ASN A 299 -29.92 9.37 -2.18
N GLY A 300 -30.90 10.26 -2.30
CA GLY A 300 -32.33 9.94 -2.35
C GLY A 300 -33.00 9.79 -0.98
N ARG A 301 -32.29 10.08 0.12
CA ARG A 301 -32.81 10.05 1.50
C ARG A 301 -32.61 11.41 2.17
N ASN A 302 -33.60 11.84 2.93
CA ASN A 302 -33.48 13.05 3.73
C ASN A 302 -32.38 12.91 4.80
N ASP A 303 -31.46 13.87 4.83
CA ASP A 303 -30.36 13.97 5.80
C ASP A 303 -30.39 15.27 6.62
N THR A 304 -31.28 16.21 6.28
CA THR A 304 -31.44 17.48 6.98
C THR A 304 -32.91 17.89 7.07
N THR A 305 -33.35 18.35 8.24
CA THR A 305 -34.63 19.07 8.42
C THR A 305 -34.36 20.56 8.48
N VAL A 306 -35.04 21.34 7.63
CA VAL A 306 -35.08 22.80 7.71
C VAL A 306 -36.36 23.22 8.42
N THR A 307 -36.28 24.05 9.46
CA THR A 307 -37.44 24.62 10.16
C THR A 307 -37.34 26.13 10.18
N MET A 308 -38.38 26.82 9.71
CA MET A 308 -38.44 28.28 9.74
C MET A 308 -39.00 28.75 11.08
N ASN A 309 -38.16 29.37 11.91
CA ASN A 309 -38.53 29.80 13.26
C ASN A 309 -39.31 31.13 13.24
N SER A 310 -38.90 32.08 12.40
CA SER A 310 -39.59 33.36 12.21
C SER A 310 -39.26 33.99 10.87
N VAL A 311 -40.21 34.73 10.31
CA VAL A 311 -40.07 35.49 9.06
C VAL A 311 -40.66 36.88 9.26
N SER A 312 -39.99 37.89 8.73
CA SER A 312 -40.46 39.28 8.65
C SER A 312 -39.87 39.94 7.40
N SER A 313 -40.35 41.14 7.02
CA SER A 313 -39.77 41.94 5.93
C SER A 313 -38.28 42.29 6.09
N GLY A 314 -37.70 42.14 7.29
CA GLY A 314 -36.28 42.48 7.56
C GLY A 314 -35.36 41.30 7.87
N SER A 315 -35.91 40.15 8.27
CA SER A 315 -35.13 38.99 8.70
C SER A 315 -35.87 37.67 8.58
N ALA A 316 -35.11 36.58 8.42
CA ALA A 316 -35.56 35.21 8.56
C ALA A 316 -34.67 34.48 9.57
N SER A 317 -35.28 33.72 10.47
CA SER A 317 -34.59 32.84 11.41
C SER A 317 -35.02 31.41 11.17
N PHE A 318 -34.06 30.48 11.11
CA PHE A 318 -34.34 29.08 10.86
C PHE A 318 -33.36 28.17 11.61
N SER A 319 -33.73 26.90 11.71
CA SER A 319 -32.93 25.84 12.31
C SER A 319 -32.68 24.74 11.27
N LEU A 320 -31.47 24.21 11.29
CA LEU A 320 -31.07 23.03 10.52
C LEU A 320 -30.77 21.90 11.50
N ILE A 321 -31.44 20.77 11.31
CA ILE A 321 -31.30 19.58 12.16
C ILE A 321 -30.86 18.41 11.27
N ALA A 322 -29.72 17.81 11.58
CA ALA A 322 -29.24 16.63 10.87
C ALA A 322 -30.15 15.42 11.18
N ILE A 323 -30.57 14.71 10.14
CA ILE A 323 -31.26 13.43 10.24
C ILE A 323 -30.18 12.33 10.16
N PRO A 324 -30.07 11.44 11.16
CA PRO A 324 -29.07 10.38 11.14
C PRO A 324 -29.14 9.53 9.87
N GLN A 325 -27.98 9.19 9.29
CA GLN A 325 -27.94 8.28 8.15
C GLN A 325 -28.63 6.96 8.53
N ASN A 326 -29.59 6.54 7.69
CA ASN A 326 -30.54 5.43 7.85
C ASN A 326 -31.92 5.75 8.48
N ALA A 327 -32.18 6.99 8.94
CA ALA A 327 -33.48 7.37 9.52
C ALA A 327 -34.37 8.23 8.59
N GLY A 328 -33.88 8.66 7.42
CA GLY A 328 -34.60 9.52 6.49
C GLY A 328 -35.74 8.81 5.74
N THR A 329 -36.87 9.50 5.59
CA THR A 329 -37.94 9.11 4.67
C THR A 329 -37.45 9.22 3.22
N VAL A 330 -37.82 8.25 2.38
CA VAL A 330 -37.58 8.31 0.92
C VAL A 330 -38.48 9.40 0.33
N PHE A 331 -37.96 10.22 -0.58
CA PHE A 331 -38.77 11.24 -1.24
C PHE A 331 -39.98 10.66 -1.98
N GLY A 332 -41.08 11.42 -2.01
CA GLY A 332 -42.20 11.18 -2.92
C GLY A 332 -41.88 11.63 -4.36
N ASN A 333 -42.27 10.81 -5.34
CA ASN A 333 -42.20 11.00 -6.79
C ASN A 333 -40.90 11.65 -7.29
N ALA A 334 -39.83 10.87 -7.40
CA ALA A 334 -38.64 11.24 -8.17
C ALA A 334 -39.03 11.65 -9.61
N PRO A 335 -38.20 12.46 -10.31
CA PRO A 335 -38.46 12.80 -11.70
C PRO A 335 -38.79 11.55 -12.53
N THR A 336 -39.86 11.60 -13.31
CA THR A 336 -40.33 10.44 -14.09
C THR A 336 -40.16 10.69 -15.57
N VAL A 337 -39.96 9.63 -16.36
CA VAL A 337 -40.00 9.72 -17.82
C VAL A 337 -41.31 10.39 -18.24
N ASP A 338 -41.23 11.37 -19.14
CA ASP A 338 -42.44 11.92 -19.76
C ASP A 338 -43.14 10.81 -20.56
N THR A 339 -44.38 10.52 -20.20
CA THR A 339 -45.22 9.46 -20.79
C THR A 339 -45.39 9.57 -22.32
N LYS A 340 -45.08 10.72 -22.91
CA LYS A 340 -45.06 10.91 -24.38
C LYS A 340 -43.85 10.25 -25.06
N TYR A 341 -42.80 9.92 -24.31
CA TYR A 341 -41.54 9.39 -24.80
C TYR A 341 -41.21 8.04 -24.18
N ALA A 342 -40.51 7.18 -24.91
CA ALA A 342 -40.18 5.82 -24.45
C ALA A 342 -38.97 5.78 -23.50
N LYS A 343 -38.05 6.77 -23.59
CA LYS A 343 -36.84 6.90 -22.78
C LYS A 343 -36.73 8.28 -22.15
N ALA A 344 -36.12 8.37 -20.96
CA ALA A 344 -35.80 9.66 -20.32
C ALA A 344 -34.56 10.34 -20.92
N VAL A 345 -33.64 9.57 -21.48
CA VAL A 345 -32.43 10.06 -22.15
C VAL A 345 -32.39 9.39 -23.52
N SER A 346 -32.19 10.17 -24.57
CA SER A 346 -31.90 9.65 -25.90
C SER A 346 -30.73 10.38 -26.53
N ILE A 347 -29.78 9.63 -27.08
CA ILE A 347 -28.61 10.18 -27.79
C ILE A 347 -28.95 10.28 -29.28
N ASN A 348 -28.75 11.45 -29.89
CA ASN A 348 -29.01 11.72 -31.31
C ASN A 348 -30.39 11.23 -31.80
N THR A 349 -31.43 11.41 -30.98
CA THR A 349 -32.80 10.96 -31.28
C THR A 349 -32.87 9.43 -31.47
N GLU A 350 -32.30 8.69 -30.51
CA GLU A 350 -32.29 7.22 -30.48
C GLU A 350 -31.55 6.56 -31.65
N ALA A 351 -30.57 7.26 -32.24
CA ALA A 351 -29.71 6.65 -33.24
C ALA A 351 -28.93 5.48 -32.63
N GLU A 352 -28.94 4.32 -33.28
CA GLU A 352 -28.16 3.15 -32.85
C GLU A 352 -26.65 3.41 -32.93
N ASN A 353 -26.25 4.19 -33.95
CA ASN A 353 -24.86 4.45 -34.30
C ASN A 353 -24.64 5.95 -34.57
N THR A 354 -23.44 6.46 -34.31
CA THR A 354 -22.99 7.80 -34.75
C THR A 354 -21.53 7.77 -35.17
N SER A 355 -21.10 8.70 -36.02
CA SER A 355 -19.68 8.93 -36.32
C SER A 355 -19.10 10.21 -35.74
N LEU A 356 -19.89 10.92 -34.95
CA LEU A 356 -19.47 12.14 -34.27
C LEU A 356 -19.43 11.91 -32.77
N ARG A 357 -18.36 12.36 -32.12
CA ARG A 357 -18.23 12.35 -30.66
C ARG A 357 -19.12 13.36 -29.98
N ASP A 358 -19.30 14.51 -30.64
CA ASP A 358 -20.24 15.52 -30.19
C ASP A 358 -21.63 15.07 -30.62
N VAL A 359 -22.44 14.76 -29.62
CA VAL A 359 -23.80 14.25 -29.77
C VAL A 359 -24.78 15.18 -29.09
N THR A 360 -26.04 15.11 -29.52
CA THR A 360 -27.13 15.83 -28.88
C THR A 360 -27.92 14.87 -28.00
N LEU A 361 -27.97 15.15 -26.71
CA LEU A 361 -28.85 14.47 -25.77
C LEU A 361 -30.23 15.13 -25.83
N THR A 362 -31.27 14.33 -25.97
CA THR A 362 -32.66 14.74 -25.73
C THR A 362 -33.13 14.11 -24.42
N LEU A 363 -33.56 14.96 -23.49
CA LEU A 363 -33.92 14.61 -22.13
C LEU A 363 -35.43 14.81 -21.95
N SER A 364 -36.13 13.73 -21.61
CA SER A 364 -37.59 13.65 -21.57
C SER A 364 -38.06 13.26 -20.18
N ILE A 365 -37.82 14.15 -19.22
CA ILE A 365 -38.18 13.95 -17.81
C ILE A 365 -39.22 14.99 -17.37
N ASN A 366 -40.18 14.56 -16.56
CA ASN A 366 -41.11 15.41 -15.84
C ASN A 366 -40.64 15.61 -14.40
N GLY A 367 -40.76 16.83 -13.88
CA GLY A 367 -40.51 17.14 -12.46
C GLY A 367 -39.05 17.38 -12.08
N SER A 368 -38.12 17.40 -13.03
CA SER A 368 -36.72 17.79 -12.78
C SER A 368 -36.54 19.30 -12.94
N THR A 369 -35.81 19.93 -12.01
CA THR A 369 -35.38 21.33 -12.09
C THR A 369 -33.88 21.45 -12.36
N LEU A 370 -33.08 20.45 -11.99
CA LEU A 370 -31.65 20.39 -12.26
C LEU A 370 -31.28 19.06 -12.93
N MET A 371 -30.14 19.03 -13.62
CA MET A 371 -29.57 17.81 -14.18
C MET A 371 -28.04 17.80 -14.04
N ALA A 372 -27.44 16.62 -14.06
CA ALA A 372 -26.00 16.43 -14.17
C ALA A 372 -25.75 15.36 -15.23
N VAL A 373 -24.80 15.58 -16.14
CA VAL A 373 -24.52 14.69 -17.26
C VAL A 373 -23.07 14.21 -17.17
N SER A 374 -22.83 12.91 -17.32
CA SER A 374 -21.52 12.28 -17.15
C SER A 374 -21.33 11.11 -18.11
N ASN A 375 -20.08 10.83 -18.49
CA ASN A 375 -19.70 9.56 -19.12
C ASN A 375 -19.28 8.51 -18.07
N ASP A 376 -19.24 8.89 -16.79
CA ASP A 376 -18.87 8.05 -15.65
C ASP A 376 -20.07 7.93 -14.68
N PRO A 377 -20.48 6.71 -14.28
CA PRO A 377 -21.63 6.49 -13.38
C PRO A 377 -21.46 7.09 -11.97
N SER A 378 -20.25 7.43 -11.55
CA SER A 378 -19.97 7.97 -10.21
C SER A 378 -20.31 9.46 -10.03
N PHE A 379 -20.37 10.22 -11.13
CA PHE A 379 -20.57 11.69 -11.13
C PHE A 379 -19.59 12.47 -10.22
N ILE A 380 -18.42 11.89 -9.87
CA ILE A 380 -17.54 12.41 -8.82
C ILE A 380 -16.95 13.81 -9.11
N ASP A 381 -16.88 14.20 -10.39
CA ASP A 381 -16.39 15.51 -10.85
C ASP A 381 -17.45 16.30 -11.64
N VAL A 382 -18.74 16.00 -11.44
CA VAL A 382 -19.85 16.61 -12.20
C VAL A 382 -20.77 17.40 -11.27
N SER A 383 -20.84 18.71 -11.50
CA SER A 383 -21.82 19.59 -10.84
C SER A 383 -23.18 19.53 -11.54
N TYR A 384 -24.24 19.73 -10.78
CA TYR A 384 -25.56 19.97 -11.35
C TYR A 384 -25.62 21.33 -12.07
N GLU A 385 -26.41 21.35 -13.14
CA GLU A 385 -26.80 22.52 -13.92
C GLU A 385 -28.33 22.58 -14.03
N ASP A 386 -28.86 23.69 -14.53
CA ASP A 386 -30.30 23.83 -14.77
C ASP A 386 -30.78 22.76 -15.76
N TYR A 387 -31.96 22.18 -15.48
CA TYR A 387 -32.55 21.21 -16.38
C TYR A 387 -32.87 21.86 -17.73
N SER A 388 -32.28 21.29 -18.79
CA SER A 388 -32.58 21.63 -20.17
C SER A 388 -33.02 20.37 -20.91
N PRO A 389 -34.12 20.40 -21.70
CA PRO A 389 -34.61 19.23 -22.43
C PRO A 389 -33.66 18.77 -23.54
N THR A 390 -32.64 19.57 -23.89
CA THR A 390 -31.59 19.21 -24.84
C THR A 390 -30.22 19.67 -24.37
N LYS A 391 -29.18 18.87 -24.59
CA LYS A 391 -27.78 19.22 -24.25
C LYS A 391 -26.80 18.69 -25.31
N GLN A 392 -25.83 19.53 -25.72
CA GLN A 392 -24.66 19.06 -26.46
C GLN A 392 -23.70 18.34 -25.50
N TRP A 393 -23.25 17.15 -25.88
CA TRP A 393 -22.41 16.32 -25.04
C TRP A 393 -21.32 15.62 -25.86
N THR A 394 -20.12 15.53 -25.31
CA THR A 394 -18.99 14.88 -25.97
C THR A 394 -18.76 13.49 -25.37
N LEU A 395 -18.87 12.46 -26.19
CA LEU A 395 -18.63 11.07 -25.81
C LEU A 395 -17.14 10.81 -25.54
N THR A 396 -16.86 9.77 -24.76
CA THR A 396 -15.49 9.25 -24.59
C THR A 396 -14.93 8.76 -25.93
N GLU A 397 -13.61 8.88 -26.09
CA GLU A 397 -12.90 8.55 -27.34
C GLU A 397 -12.99 7.06 -27.71
N GLY A 398 -12.79 6.77 -29.01
CA GLY A 398 -12.69 5.43 -29.57
C GLY A 398 -14.02 4.87 -30.08
N ASN A 399 -13.98 4.00 -31.09
CA ASN A 399 -15.17 3.28 -31.54
C ASN A 399 -15.72 2.37 -30.41
N GLY A 400 -16.98 1.98 -30.52
CA GLY A 400 -17.66 1.07 -29.58
C GLY A 400 -18.79 1.76 -28.81
N THR A 401 -19.47 0.97 -27.97
CA THR A 401 -20.62 1.43 -27.18
C THR A 401 -20.20 2.51 -26.18
N LYS A 402 -20.86 3.65 -26.24
CA LYS A 402 -20.71 4.77 -25.31
C LYS A 402 -21.96 4.85 -24.45
N VAL A 403 -21.76 5.09 -23.16
CA VAL A 403 -22.84 5.26 -22.18
C VAL A 403 -22.80 6.70 -21.68
N VAL A 404 -23.95 7.37 -21.69
CA VAL A 404 -24.12 8.68 -21.07
C VAL A 404 -25.08 8.52 -19.91
N TYR A 405 -24.64 8.94 -18.72
CA TYR A 405 -25.41 8.95 -17.50
C TYR A 405 -25.96 10.35 -17.27
N VAL A 406 -27.25 10.46 -16.97
CA VAL A 406 -27.91 11.71 -16.61
C VAL A 406 -28.60 11.55 -15.26
N LYS A 407 -28.15 12.31 -14.28
CA LYS A 407 -28.76 12.40 -12.96
C LYS A 407 -29.70 13.60 -12.93
N PHE A 408 -31.00 13.36 -12.78
CA PHE A 408 -32.03 14.38 -12.67
C PHE A 408 -32.32 14.69 -11.21
N ARG A 409 -32.69 15.94 -10.90
CA ARG A 409 -33.05 16.36 -9.54
C ARG A 409 -34.27 17.28 -9.56
N ALA A 410 -35.28 16.95 -8.76
CA ALA A 410 -36.46 17.76 -8.53
C ALA A 410 -36.21 18.90 -7.53
N ALA A 411 -37.08 19.91 -7.50
CA ALA A 411 -37.00 21.04 -6.57
C ALA A 411 -36.98 20.61 -5.09
N ASN A 412 -37.65 19.50 -4.77
CA ASN A 412 -37.70 18.95 -3.41
C ASN A 412 -36.42 18.18 -3.01
N GLY A 413 -35.45 18.02 -3.92
CA GLY A 413 -34.19 17.32 -3.68
C GLY A 413 -34.13 15.88 -4.19
N SER A 414 -35.26 15.27 -4.59
CA SER A 414 -35.31 13.89 -5.10
C SER A 414 -34.43 13.73 -6.34
N THR A 415 -33.64 12.65 -6.40
CA THR A 415 -32.79 12.36 -7.56
C THR A 415 -33.10 11.02 -8.20
N ILE A 416 -32.81 10.90 -9.50
CA ILE A 416 -32.89 9.65 -10.25
C ILE A 416 -31.85 9.67 -11.37
N ILE A 417 -31.25 8.52 -11.66
CA ILE A 417 -30.28 8.37 -12.74
C ILE A 417 -30.94 7.58 -13.88
N TYR A 418 -30.88 8.14 -15.08
CA TYR A 418 -31.16 7.42 -16.31
C TYR A 418 -29.92 7.42 -17.19
N THR A 419 -29.88 6.49 -18.13
CA THR A 419 -28.76 6.35 -19.06
C THR A 419 -29.29 6.09 -20.45
N ASP A 420 -28.49 6.42 -21.44
CA ASP A 420 -28.67 5.88 -22.79
C ASP A 420 -27.31 5.51 -23.38
N THR A 421 -27.35 4.68 -24.42
CA THR A 421 -26.14 4.18 -25.07
C THR A 421 -26.20 4.41 -26.57
N ILE A 422 -25.05 4.67 -27.18
CA ILE A 422 -24.90 4.76 -28.63
C ILE A 422 -23.61 4.07 -29.07
N THR A 423 -23.62 3.43 -30.23
CA THR A 423 -22.39 2.87 -30.81
C THR A 423 -21.66 3.95 -31.60
N LEU A 424 -20.52 4.42 -31.08
CA LEU A 424 -19.66 5.33 -31.83
C LEU A 424 -18.88 4.50 -32.88
N THR A 425 -19.07 4.83 -34.14
CA THR A 425 -18.49 4.19 -35.33
C THR A 425 -17.81 5.25 -36.18
N GLY A 426 -17.12 4.91 -37.26
CA GLY A 426 -16.57 5.92 -38.16
C GLY A 426 -15.66 6.96 -37.49
N GLN A 427 -15.17 6.70 -36.27
CA GLN A 427 -13.95 7.32 -35.79
C GLN A 427 -12.88 6.69 -36.67
N SER A 428 -12.62 7.31 -37.82
CA SER A 428 -11.46 6.99 -38.60
C SER A 428 -10.26 7.36 -37.74
N PHE A 429 -9.36 6.40 -37.53
CA PHE A 429 -7.95 6.78 -37.54
C PHE A 429 -7.74 7.60 -38.81
N ASP A 430 -6.94 8.66 -38.77
CA ASP A 430 -6.29 9.11 -39.99
C ASP A 430 -5.61 7.86 -40.58
N ASP A 431 -6.17 7.31 -41.65
CA ASP A 431 -5.53 6.31 -42.50
C ASP A 431 -4.80 7.10 -43.60
N PRO A 432 -3.46 7.15 -43.58
CA PRO A 432 -2.67 7.84 -44.60
C PRO A 432 -2.64 7.12 -45.97
N ASP A 433 -3.29 5.96 -46.17
CA ASP A 433 -3.15 5.16 -47.41
C ASP A 433 -4.34 5.23 -48.40
N ALA A 434 -5.21 6.24 -48.32
CA ALA A 434 -6.13 6.55 -49.42
C ALA A 434 -5.41 7.27 -50.58
N LEU A 435 -4.69 6.50 -51.41
CA LEU A 435 -4.01 6.97 -52.62
C LEU A 435 -4.99 7.55 -53.68
N PRO A 436 -4.76 8.78 -54.19
CA PRO A 436 -5.06 9.11 -55.58
C PRO A 436 -3.96 8.54 -56.48
N ALA A 437 -4.35 8.11 -57.68
CA ALA A 437 -3.47 7.53 -58.68
C ALA A 437 -2.30 8.47 -59.09
N ASP A 438 -1.14 7.83 -59.16
CA ASP A 438 0.17 8.20 -59.69
C ASP A 438 0.19 9.24 -60.83
N THR A 439 0.96 10.31 -60.61
CA THR A 439 1.87 10.86 -61.62
C THR A 439 3.18 11.30 -60.96
N THR A 440 4.18 10.40 -61.00
CA THR A 440 5.62 10.63 -61.20
C THR A 440 6.19 11.98 -60.75
N THR A 441 7.10 11.99 -59.77
CA THR A 441 8.56 12.14 -59.99
C THR A 441 9.32 12.33 -58.67
N ASP A 442 10.44 11.62 -58.63
CA ASP A 442 11.62 11.77 -57.79
C ASP A 442 11.63 11.36 -56.31
N SER A 443 12.48 10.36 -56.10
CA SER A 443 13.12 9.93 -54.86
C SER A 443 13.68 11.13 -54.07
N PRO A 444 13.65 11.04 -52.74
CA PRO A 444 14.96 11.04 -52.10
C PRO A 444 15.11 9.96 -51.01
N GLU A 445 16.39 9.73 -50.74
CA GLU A 445 17.01 8.75 -49.86
C GLU A 445 16.44 8.71 -48.42
N TYR A 446 16.36 7.49 -47.88
CA TYR A 446 16.12 7.23 -46.46
C TYR A 446 17.26 7.80 -45.61
N THR A 447 16.90 8.63 -44.63
CA THR A 447 17.76 8.94 -43.48
C THR A 447 17.06 8.44 -42.22
N GLU A 448 17.76 7.67 -41.38
CA GLU A 448 17.22 7.21 -40.10
C GLU A 448 16.89 8.43 -39.21
N GLN A 449 15.60 8.71 -39.07
CA GLN A 449 15.13 9.76 -38.17
C GLN A 449 15.16 9.21 -36.74
N THR A 450 16.13 9.66 -35.96
CA THR A 450 16.19 9.41 -34.51
C THR A 450 14.99 10.08 -33.83
N CYS A 451 14.38 9.39 -32.87
CA CYS A 451 13.21 9.91 -32.15
C CYS A 451 13.56 11.26 -31.49
N PRO A 452 12.75 12.33 -31.66
CA PRO A 452 13.06 13.66 -31.12
C PRO A 452 13.22 13.73 -29.58
N LEU A 453 12.72 12.73 -28.87
CA LEU A 453 12.81 12.55 -27.42
C LEU A 453 13.17 11.10 -27.11
N ASN A 454 13.70 10.85 -25.90
CA ASN A 454 13.98 9.49 -25.48
C ASN A 454 12.67 8.71 -25.40
N THR A 455 12.68 7.50 -25.96
CA THR A 455 11.56 6.58 -25.84
C THR A 455 11.45 6.07 -24.41
N GLU A 456 10.27 5.58 -24.07
CA GLU A 456 9.89 5.04 -22.76
C GLU A 456 9.96 6.03 -21.60
N HIS A 457 9.84 7.33 -21.91
CA HIS A 457 9.93 8.42 -20.94
C HIS A 457 8.67 9.30 -20.95
N ALA A 458 8.42 9.97 -19.82
CA ALA A 458 7.32 10.92 -19.65
C ALA A 458 7.76 12.36 -19.90
N TYR A 459 6.99 13.09 -20.70
CA TYR A 459 7.27 14.48 -21.05
C TYR A 459 6.04 15.38 -20.92
N LYS A 460 6.28 16.67 -20.68
CA LYS A 460 5.25 17.71 -20.74
C LYS A 460 5.78 18.98 -21.39
N ALA A 461 4.88 19.76 -21.99
CA ALA A 461 5.19 21.11 -22.44
C ALA A 461 5.18 22.10 -21.26
N PRO A 462 5.88 23.25 -21.36
CA PRO A 462 5.88 24.26 -20.31
C PRO A 462 4.47 24.80 -20.12
N GLY A 463 3.99 24.88 -18.87
CA GLY A 463 2.65 25.36 -18.55
C GLY A 463 1.49 24.41 -18.87
N SER A 464 1.75 23.26 -19.52
CA SER A 464 0.71 22.24 -19.76
C SER A 464 0.49 21.36 -18.54
N ALA A 465 -0.76 21.00 -18.24
CA ALA A 465 -1.08 19.98 -17.25
C ALA A 465 -0.92 18.55 -17.80
N GLY A 466 -0.96 18.37 -19.13
CA GLY A 466 -0.88 17.06 -19.77
C GLY A 466 0.53 16.47 -19.78
N VAL A 467 0.63 15.19 -19.45
CA VAL A 467 1.88 14.40 -19.49
C VAL A 467 1.73 13.30 -20.54
N TYR A 468 2.72 13.19 -21.42
CA TYR A 468 2.77 12.22 -22.51
C TYR A 468 3.87 11.21 -22.28
N TYR A 469 3.57 9.94 -22.50
CA TYR A 469 4.55 8.86 -22.60
C TYR A 469 5.00 8.71 -24.06
N ILE A 470 6.31 8.71 -24.30
CA ILE A 470 6.86 8.39 -25.62
C ILE A 470 7.10 6.89 -25.66
N THR A 471 6.50 6.18 -26.61
CA THR A 471 6.62 4.73 -26.74
C THR A 471 7.93 4.34 -27.42
N GLN A 472 8.23 3.04 -27.46
CA GLN A 472 9.39 2.51 -28.19
C GLN A 472 9.31 2.77 -29.71
N SER A 473 8.11 2.86 -30.28
CA SER A 473 7.87 3.16 -31.69
C SER A 473 7.89 4.66 -32.02
N CYS A 474 8.39 5.49 -31.10
CA CYS A 474 8.44 6.95 -31.23
C CYS A 474 7.07 7.60 -31.51
N THR A 475 6.04 7.13 -30.80
CA THR A 475 4.71 7.72 -30.78
C THR A 475 4.40 8.21 -29.35
N LYS A 476 3.45 9.13 -29.18
CA LYS A 476 3.09 9.67 -27.86
C LYS A 476 1.70 9.23 -27.40
N ARG A 477 1.58 8.85 -26.14
CA ARG A 477 0.31 8.50 -25.45
C ARG A 477 0.07 9.42 -24.26
N PRO A 478 -1.13 10.02 -24.09
CA PRO A 478 -1.43 10.83 -22.92
C PRO A 478 -1.72 9.98 -21.68
N PHE A 479 -1.20 10.37 -20.52
CA PHE A 479 -1.69 9.87 -19.24
C PHE A 479 -2.98 10.59 -18.86
N LYS A 480 -4.10 9.84 -18.84
CA LYS A 480 -5.44 10.37 -18.49
C LYS A 480 -5.70 10.43 -16.98
N SER A 481 -4.88 9.76 -16.16
CA SER A 481 -4.96 9.80 -14.71
C SER A 481 -3.58 9.68 -14.06
N SER A 482 -3.44 10.22 -12.85
CA SER A 482 -2.26 10.00 -12.01
C SER A 482 -2.07 8.52 -11.65
N ARG A 483 -3.16 7.76 -11.46
CA ARG A 483 -3.11 6.32 -11.18
C ARG A 483 -2.38 5.56 -12.29
N THR A 484 -2.73 5.81 -13.56
CA THR A 484 -2.06 5.18 -14.70
C THR A 484 -0.61 5.65 -14.83
N TYR A 485 -0.32 6.92 -14.56
CA TYR A 485 1.06 7.42 -14.54
C TYR A 485 1.97 6.64 -13.59
N PHE A 486 1.49 6.41 -12.36
CA PHE A 486 2.28 5.70 -11.34
C PHE A 486 2.48 4.21 -11.62
N THR A 487 1.77 3.64 -12.61
CA THR A 487 2.08 2.30 -13.11
C THR A 487 3.29 2.26 -14.05
N TYR A 488 3.79 3.40 -14.51
CA TYR A 488 4.99 3.49 -15.36
C TYR A 488 6.18 4.12 -14.64
N PHE A 489 5.93 5.11 -13.77
CA PHE A 489 6.97 5.88 -13.11
C PHE A 489 6.69 6.02 -11.60
N PRO A 490 7.68 5.84 -10.72
CA PRO A 490 7.45 5.83 -9.28
C PRO A 490 7.17 7.21 -8.70
N THR A 491 7.57 8.29 -9.39
CA THR A 491 7.44 9.66 -8.89
C THR A 491 7.25 10.65 -10.05
N TRP A 492 6.63 11.81 -9.77
CA TRP A 492 6.51 12.90 -10.75
C TRP A 492 7.85 13.50 -11.19
N ASN A 493 8.96 13.25 -10.47
CA ASN A 493 10.30 13.69 -10.87
C ASN A 493 10.77 13.01 -12.17
N SER A 494 10.10 11.93 -12.59
CA SER A 494 10.37 11.27 -13.87
C SER A 494 9.80 12.04 -15.08
N VAL A 495 8.97 13.08 -14.87
CA VAL A 495 8.47 13.92 -15.97
C VAL A 495 9.53 14.94 -16.39
N THR A 496 9.93 14.89 -17.65
CA THR A 496 10.84 15.89 -18.23
C THR A 496 10.05 16.99 -18.95
N VAL A 497 10.35 18.25 -18.65
CA VAL A 497 9.79 19.38 -19.41
C VAL A 497 10.55 19.51 -20.72
N THR A 498 9.84 19.57 -21.84
CA THR A 498 10.40 19.74 -23.20
C THR A 498 9.67 20.86 -23.94
N THR A 499 10.08 21.21 -25.17
CA THR A 499 9.40 22.23 -25.96
C THR A 499 8.10 21.69 -26.57
N GLN A 500 7.09 22.56 -26.74
CA GLN A 500 5.85 22.21 -27.41
C GLN A 500 6.12 21.69 -28.84
N GLU A 501 7.08 22.30 -29.54
CA GLU A 501 7.52 21.89 -30.88
C GLU A 501 8.01 20.43 -30.91
N LYS A 502 8.89 20.03 -29.98
CA LYS A 502 9.37 18.64 -29.90
C LYS A 502 8.24 17.65 -29.63
N LEU A 503 7.28 18.00 -28.78
CA LEU A 503 6.11 17.16 -28.50
C LEU A 503 5.14 17.09 -29.68
N THR A 504 4.91 18.19 -30.40
CA THR A 504 4.04 18.22 -31.58
C THR A 504 4.62 17.39 -32.72
N ASN A 505 5.94 17.37 -32.88
CA ASN A 505 6.64 16.59 -33.92
C ASN A 505 6.67 15.07 -33.67
N ILE A 506 6.21 14.59 -32.51
CA ILE A 506 6.04 13.15 -32.25
C ILE A 506 4.60 12.76 -32.61
N PRO A 507 4.38 11.77 -33.49
CA PRO A 507 3.04 11.30 -33.84
C PRO A 507 2.27 10.75 -32.63
N ASN A 508 0.94 10.86 -32.63
CA ASN A 508 0.13 10.17 -31.62
C ASN A 508 0.22 8.66 -31.83
N ASP A 509 0.22 7.91 -30.74
CA ASP A 509 0.17 6.45 -30.82
C ASP A 509 -1.21 5.97 -31.27
N THR A 510 -1.23 4.86 -32.00
CA THR A 510 -2.48 4.21 -32.42
C THR A 510 -3.37 3.79 -31.24
N LEU A 511 -2.77 3.49 -30.08
CA LEU A 511 -3.46 3.20 -28.85
C LEU A 511 -3.77 4.51 -28.10
N ASN A 512 -5.04 4.91 -28.10
CA ASN A 512 -5.53 6.18 -27.53
C ASN A 512 -5.72 6.17 -25.99
N PHE A 513 -5.12 5.19 -25.31
CA PHE A 513 -5.08 5.07 -23.85
C PHE A 513 -3.78 4.42 -23.40
N MET A 514 -3.49 4.51 -22.11
CA MET A 514 -2.34 3.85 -21.49
C MET A 514 -2.84 2.59 -20.74
N PRO A 515 -2.39 1.38 -21.10
CA PRO A 515 -2.66 0.18 -20.30
C PRO A 515 -1.93 0.29 -18.96
N ALA A 516 -2.14 -0.65 -18.04
CA ALA A 516 -1.40 -0.66 -16.78
C ALA A 516 0.09 -0.97 -17.05
N GLY A 517 0.97 -0.07 -16.62
CA GLY A 517 2.39 -0.09 -16.97
C GLY A 517 3.24 -1.11 -16.22
N PRO A 518 4.56 -1.13 -16.48
CA PRO A 518 5.48 -2.14 -15.94
C PRO A 518 5.62 -2.16 -14.41
N LEU A 519 5.24 -1.10 -13.69
CA LEU A 519 5.26 -1.02 -12.22
C LEU A 519 3.91 -1.37 -11.59
N TYR A 520 2.87 -1.61 -12.40
CA TYR A 520 1.60 -2.09 -11.89
C TYR A 520 1.78 -3.47 -11.22
N ASP A 521 1.08 -3.69 -10.11
CA ASP A 521 0.97 -5.00 -9.49
C ASP A 521 -0.46 -5.51 -9.70
N PRO A 522 -0.68 -6.46 -10.64
CA PRO A 522 -1.99 -7.05 -10.88
C PRO A 522 -2.56 -7.80 -9.65
N GLN A 523 -1.69 -8.13 -8.69
CA GLN A 523 -1.98 -8.97 -7.53
C GLN A 523 -2.40 -10.39 -7.93
N TYR A 524 -2.52 -11.27 -6.94
CA TYR A 524 -2.73 -12.70 -7.14
C TYR A 524 -4.05 -13.01 -7.87
N GLY A 525 -3.99 -13.91 -8.85
CA GLY A 525 -5.17 -14.41 -9.58
C GLY A 525 -5.70 -13.45 -10.64
N ALA A 526 -4.95 -12.41 -11.01
CA ALA A 526 -5.37 -11.45 -12.03
C ALA A 526 -5.55 -12.12 -13.40
N LEU A 527 -6.59 -11.69 -14.12
CA LEU A 527 -6.77 -11.97 -15.53
C LEU A 527 -6.29 -10.76 -16.32
N VAL A 528 -5.39 -10.96 -17.25
CA VAL A 528 -4.73 -9.88 -17.98
C VAL A 528 -4.64 -10.16 -19.47
N LYS A 529 -4.52 -9.10 -20.26
CA LYS A 529 -4.21 -9.16 -21.69
C LYS A 529 -3.35 -7.97 -22.08
N THR A 530 -2.69 -8.06 -23.23
CA THR A 530 -2.03 -6.89 -23.80
C THR A 530 -2.91 -6.26 -24.85
N THR A 531 -2.61 -5.01 -25.21
CA THR A 531 -3.42 -4.27 -26.20
C THR A 531 -3.13 -4.69 -27.64
N SER A 532 -2.07 -5.48 -27.85
CA SER A 532 -1.64 -5.99 -29.16
C SER A 532 -1.95 -7.47 -29.39
N ASP A 533 -2.22 -8.22 -28.31
CA ASP A 533 -2.52 -9.65 -28.36
C ASP A 533 -3.88 -9.93 -27.70
N PRO A 534 -4.85 -10.52 -28.42
CA PRO A 534 -6.16 -10.85 -27.85
C PRO A 534 -6.12 -11.96 -26.79
N LYS A 535 -5.00 -12.67 -26.61
CA LYS A 535 -4.88 -13.74 -25.62
C LYS A 535 -5.10 -13.23 -24.19
N VAL A 536 -5.93 -13.95 -23.44
CA VAL A 536 -6.18 -13.70 -22.01
C VAL A 536 -5.34 -14.66 -21.19
N TYR A 537 -4.59 -14.11 -20.25
CA TYR A 537 -3.73 -14.87 -19.35
C TYR A 537 -4.24 -14.78 -17.91
N LEU A 538 -4.28 -15.92 -17.22
CA LEU A 538 -4.42 -15.98 -15.78
C LEU A 538 -3.03 -15.95 -15.13
N LEU A 539 -2.84 -15.07 -14.14
CA LEU A 539 -1.60 -14.92 -13.40
C LEU A 539 -1.70 -15.65 -12.06
N LEU A 540 -0.93 -16.72 -11.90
CA LEU A 540 -0.83 -17.49 -10.65
C LEU A 540 0.65 -17.65 -10.30
N ASN A 541 1.03 -17.17 -9.11
CA ASN A 541 2.43 -17.05 -8.69
C ASN A 541 3.24 -16.24 -9.72
N ASP A 542 4.38 -16.76 -10.16
CA ASP A 542 5.30 -16.18 -11.15
C ASP A 542 5.02 -16.64 -12.60
N LYS A 543 3.84 -17.24 -12.83
CA LYS A 543 3.46 -17.87 -14.09
C LYS A 543 2.24 -17.21 -14.75
N LYS A 544 2.22 -17.22 -16.08
CA LYS A 544 1.07 -16.85 -16.92
C LYS A 544 0.53 -18.07 -17.65
N TYR A 545 -0.77 -18.28 -17.54
CA TYR A 545 -1.49 -19.41 -18.16
C TYR A 545 -2.43 -18.86 -19.22
N TRP A 546 -2.24 -19.26 -20.47
CA TRP A 546 -3.14 -18.82 -21.55
C TRP A 546 -4.46 -19.59 -21.47
N ILE A 547 -5.58 -18.89 -21.34
CA ILE A 547 -6.91 -19.47 -21.51
C ILE A 547 -7.22 -19.49 -23.00
N THR A 548 -7.31 -20.68 -23.60
CA THR A 548 -7.17 -20.83 -25.04
C THR A 548 -8.28 -20.19 -25.87
N ASP A 549 -9.47 -20.07 -25.29
CA ASP A 549 -10.65 -19.54 -25.99
C ASP A 549 -11.78 -19.12 -25.03
N GLU A 550 -12.77 -18.44 -25.61
CA GLU A 550 -13.96 -17.90 -24.93
C GLU A 550 -14.80 -18.99 -24.25
N ASP A 551 -14.87 -20.18 -24.84
CA ASP A 551 -15.68 -21.29 -24.34
C ASP A 551 -15.03 -21.90 -23.09
N VAL A 552 -13.70 -22.05 -23.07
CA VAL A 552 -12.98 -22.43 -21.84
C VAL A 552 -13.15 -21.37 -20.76
N PHE A 553 -12.98 -20.08 -21.11
CA PHE A 553 -13.11 -18.97 -20.16
C PHE A 553 -14.47 -18.95 -19.46
N THR A 554 -15.55 -19.04 -20.25
CA THR A 554 -16.93 -18.99 -19.75
C THR A 554 -17.35 -20.27 -19.04
N THR A 555 -16.92 -21.44 -19.52
CA THR A 555 -17.26 -22.72 -18.88
C THR A 555 -16.59 -22.86 -17.51
N LEU A 556 -15.37 -22.38 -17.37
CA LEU A 556 -14.68 -22.26 -16.07
C LEU A 556 -15.18 -21.08 -15.23
N ASN A 557 -16.24 -20.39 -15.64
CA ASN A 557 -16.90 -19.34 -14.86
C ASN A 557 -15.96 -18.17 -14.46
N TYR A 558 -14.96 -17.88 -15.30
CA TYR A 558 -14.23 -16.61 -15.23
C TYR A 558 -15.12 -15.47 -15.75
N ASP A 559 -14.92 -14.27 -15.21
CA ASP A 559 -15.75 -13.10 -15.52
C ASP A 559 -14.99 -12.13 -16.45
N TRP A 560 -15.62 -11.73 -17.56
CA TRP A 560 -15.01 -10.83 -18.54
C TRP A 560 -14.64 -9.46 -17.97
N THR A 561 -15.33 -9.02 -16.92
CA THR A 561 -15.03 -7.76 -16.21
C THR A 561 -13.73 -7.83 -15.39
N TRP A 562 -13.17 -9.03 -15.22
CA TRP A 562 -11.93 -9.24 -14.48
C TRP A 562 -10.67 -8.97 -15.32
N ILE A 563 -10.81 -8.85 -16.64
CA ILE A 563 -9.67 -8.72 -17.54
C ILE A 563 -9.08 -7.30 -17.47
N GLU A 564 -7.79 -7.22 -17.18
CA GLU A 564 -7.03 -5.97 -17.09
C GLU A 564 -6.08 -5.81 -18.29
N ASP A 565 -6.15 -4.67 -18.99
CA ASP A 565 -5.21 -4.34 -20.06
C ASP A 565 -3.86 -3.90 -19.48
N ILE A 566 -2.79 -4.63 -19.79
CA ILE A 566 -1.43 -4.39 -19.26
C ILE A 566 -0.40 -4.17 -20.38
N ASP A 567 0.70 -3.51 -20.02
CA ASP A 567 1.88 -3.34 -20.87
C ASP A 567 2.59 -4.69 -21.09
N GLN A 568 3.08 -4.93 -22.30
CA GLN A 568 3.76 -6.19 -22.64
C GLN A 568 4.96 -6.48 -21.71
N ARG A 569 5.73 -5.45 -21.32
CA ARG A 569 6.87 -5.62 -20.41
C ARG A 569 6.45 -6.10 -19.02
N LEU A 570 5.22 -5.82 -18.59
CA LEU A 570 4.67 -6.38 -17.35
C LEU A 570 4.42 -7.88 -17.52
N LEU A 571 3.75 -8.27 -18.62
CA LEU A 571 3.43 -9.66 -18.91
C LEU A 571 4.68 -10.52 -19.12
N ASP A 572 5.76 -9.93 -19.61
CA ASP A 572 7.05 -10.59 -19.84
C ASP A 572 7.80 -10.91 -18.53
N LYS A 573 7.38 -10.34 -17.39
CA LYS A 573 7.91 -10.72 -16.07
C LYS A 573 7.46 -12.12 -15.62
N TYR A 574 6.41 -12.66 -16.23
CA TYR A 574 5.83 -13.95 -15.89
C TYR A 574 6.31 -15.03 -16.85
N THR A 575 6.67 -16.18 -16.29
CA THR A 575 7.06 -17.36 -17.08
C THR A 575 5.83 -18.02 -17.70
N THR A 576 5.90 -18.38 -18.98
CA THR A 576 4.79 -19.06 -19.66
C THR A 576 4.62 -20.47 -19.08
N ALA A 577 3.40 -20.76 -18.62
CA ALA A 577 3.01 -22.08 -18.14
C ALA A 577 2.19 -22.84 -19.19
N GLU A 578 1.65 -24.00 -18.80
CA GLU A 578 0.74 -24.78 -19.65
C GLU A 578 -0.53 -23.99 -19.96
N GLU A 579 -1.13 -24.30 -21.10
CA GLU A 579 -2.38 -23.66 -21.55
C GLU A 579 -3.58 -24.26 -20.81
N ILE A 580 -4.56 -23.42 -20.47
CA ILE A 580 -5.82 -23.84 -19.86
C ILE A 580 -6.77 -24.18 -20.99
N GLN A 581 -6.93 -25.49 -21.23
CA GLN A 581 -7.83 -26.07 -22.24
C GLN A 581 -8.94 -26.94 -21.61
N ASP A 582 -8.73 -27.43 -20.38
CA ASP A 582 -9.73 -28.22 -19.65
C ASP A 582 -10.89 -27.31 -19.23
N LYS A 583 -12.12 -27.81 -19.43
CA LYS A 583 -13.37 -27.11 -19.10
C LYS A 583 -14.01 -27.62 -17.82
N THR A 584 -13.41 -28.63 -17.20
CA THR A 584 -13.99 -29.33 -16.05
C THR A 584 -13.29 -29.02 -14.74
N THR A 585 -12.03 -28.60 -14.79
CA THR A 585 -11.25 -28.28 -13.59
C THR A 585 -10.41 -27.03 -13.77
N HIS A 586 -10.21 -26.32 -12.66
CA HIS A 586 -9.34 -25.15 -12.60
C HIS A 586 -7.87 -25.54 -12.38
N PRO A 587 -6.92 -24.72 -12.89
CA PRO A 587 -5.50 -24.97 -12.67
C PRO A 587 -5.14 -24.85 -11.18
N GLN A 588 -4.08 -25.57 -10.78
CA GLN A 588 -3.49 -25.45 -9.45
C GLN A 588 -3.20 -23.98 -9.13
N TYR A 589 -3.33 -23.61 -7.86
CA TYR A 589 -3.25 -22.26 -7.30
C TYR A 589 -4.49 -21.38 -7.53
N THR A 590 -5.50 -21.81 -8.27
CA THR A 590 -6.76 -21.05 -8.40
C THR A 590 -7.49 -20.92 -7.06
N LEU A 591 -8.10 -19.76 -6.82
CA LEU A 591 -9.01 -19.53 -5.69
C LEU A 591 -10.42 -19.90 -6.09
N ILE A 592 -11.04 -20.82 -5.34
CA ILE A 592 -12.38 -21.31 -5.61
C ILE A 592 -13.28 -21.20 -4.39
N LYS A 593 -14.59 -21.14 -4.64
CA LYS A 593 -15.64 -21.41 -3.64
C LYS A 593 -16.74 -22.26 -4.29
N TYR A 594 -17.37 -23.13 -3.51
CA TYR A 594 -18.50 -23.90 -4.00
C TYR A 594 -19.79 -23.08 -3.91
N THR A 595 -20.71 -23.28 -4.86
CA THR A 595 -21.95 -22.49 -5.00
C THR A 595 -22.76 -22.37 -3.69
N ASN A 596 -22.81 -23.42 -2.88
CA ASN A 596 -23.56 -23.47 -1.62
C ASN A 596 -22.67 -23.49 -0.37
N ASN A 597 -21.40 -23.07 -0.48
CA ASN A 597 -20.45 -23.07 0.61
C ASN A 597 -19.70 -21.74 0.69
N ALA A 598 -19.79 -21.08 1.85
CA ALA A 598 -19.13 -19.81 2.07
C ALA A 598 -17.60 -19.92 2.23
N LYS A 599 -17.06 -21.15 2.37
CA LYS A 599 -15.63 -21.39 2.49
C LYS A 599 -14.91 -21.14 1.16
N VAL A 600 -13.76 -20.49 1.25
CA VAL A 600 -12.86 -20.24 0.12
C VAL A 600 -11.67 -21.19 0.23
N TYR A 601 -11.24 -21.72 -0.90
CA TYR A 601 -10.15 -22.67 -0.99
C TYR A 601 -9.12 -22.20 -2.01
N ARG A 602 -7.85 -22.52 -1.76
CA ARG A 602 -6.80 -22.48 -2.78
C ARG A 602 -6.55 -23.91 -3.28
N LEU A 603 -6.51 -24.09 -4.60
CA LEU A 603 -6.09 -25.36 -5.20
C LEU A 603 -4.57 -25.50 -5.08
N GLU A 604 -4.06 -26.68 -4.74
CA GLU A 604 -2.61 -26.92 -4.62
C GLU A 604 -2.20 -28.30 -5.13
N PRO A 605 -0.96 -28.46 -5.61
CA PRO A 605 -0.42 -29.78 -5.90
C PRO A 605 -0.41 -30.63 -4.63
N ASN A 606 -0.72 -31.92 -4.78
CA ASN A 606 -0.55 -32.85 -3.68
C ASN A 606 0.95 -33.02 -3.37
N PRO A 607 1.39 -32.90 -2.09
CA PRO A 607 2.80 -32.98 -1.71
C PRO A 607 3.51 -34.29 -2.10
N THR A 608 2.74 -35.36 -2.35
CA THR A 608 3.25 -36.69 -2.69
C THR A 608 3.12 -37.04 -4.17
N ASP A 609 2.24 -36.36 -4.91
CA ASP A 609 2.01 -36.57 -6.34
C ASP A 609 1.50 -35.27 -6.99
N ASN A 610 2.39 -34.53 -7.64
CA ASN A 610 2.06 -33.23 -8.25
C ASN A 610 1.01 -33.31 -9.37
N ALA A 611 0.67 -34.50 -9.88
CA ALA A 611 -0.41 -34.69 -10.84
C ALA A 611 -1.81 -34.61 -10.19
N LEU A 612 -1.89 -34.77 -8.87
CA LEU A 612 -3.13 -34.62 -8.11
C LEU A 612 -3.25 -33.22 -7.53
N THR A 613 -4.49 -32.72 -7.47
CA THR A 613 -4.81 -31.40 -6.91
C THR A 613 -5.65 -31.57 -5.64
N LEU A 614 -5.24 -30.88 -4.58
CA LEU A 614 -5.93 -30.76 -3.31
C LEU A 614 -6.60 -29.38 -3.22
N LYS A 615 -7.65 -29.26 -2.40
CA LYS A 615 -8.20 -27.96 -1.98
C LYS A 615 -7.79 -27.69 -0.54
N ARG A 616 -7.20 -26.53 -0.29
CA ARG A 616 -6.83 -26.08 1.06
C ARG A 616 -7.75 -24.95 1.49
N HIS A 617 -8.48 -25.17 2.57
CA HIS A 617 -9.42 -24.19 3.10
C HIS A 617 -8.65 -23.00 3.66
N ILE A 618 -9.02 -21.78 3.26
CA ILE A 618 -8.45 -20.55 3.81
C ILE A 618 -9.23 -20.20 5.08
N LEU A 619 -8.55 -20.20 6.23
CA LEU A 619 -9.20 -20.21 7.55
C LEU A 619 -10.20 -19.06 7.76
N ASN A 620 -9.84 -17.85 7.33
CA ASN A 620 -10.66 -16.65 7.49
C ASN A 620 -10.19 -15.52 6.56
N GLU A 621 -10.98 -14.43 6.51
CA GLU A 621 -10.71 -13.25 5.69
C GLU A 621 -9.37 -12.54 6.04
N ALA A 622 -8.91 -12.62 7.30
CA ALA A 622 -7.63 -12.01 7.67
C ALA A 622 -6.46 -12.77 7.03
N ILE A 623 -6.49 -14.10 7.02
CA ILE A 623 -5.50 -14.94 6.31
C ILE A 623 -5.60 -14.76 4.80
N PHE A 624 -6.82 -14.70 4.26
CA PHE A 624 -7.04 -14.39 2.84
C PHE A 624 -6.35 -13.09 2.42
N LYS A 625 -6.50 -12.02 3.22
CA LYS A 625 -5.87 -10.72 2.96
C LYS A 625 -4.35 -10.74 3.19
N SER A 626 -3.86 -11.46 4.22
CA SER A 626 -2.42 -11.54 4.48
C SER A 626 -1.65 -12.28 3.38
N LEU A 627 -2.32 -13.22 2.70
CA LEU A 627 -1.78 -13.94 1.53
C LEU A 627 -1.82 -13.11 0.23
N GLY A 628 -2.31 -11.85 0.28
CA GLY A 628 -2.38 -10.98 -0.89
C GLY A 628 -3.44 -11.38 -1.92
N PHE A 629 -4.45 -12.16 -1.51
CA PHE A 629 -5.51 -12.60 -2.40
C PHE A 629 -6.60 -11.55 -2.62
N ARG A 630 -7.25 -11.66 -3.77
CA ARG A 630 -8.30 -10.74 -4.24
C ARG A 630 -9.67 -11.39 -4.16
N MET A 631 -10.61 -10.75 -3.46
CA MET A 631 -11.97 -11.27 -3.28
C MET A 631 -12.73 -11.33 -4.61
N ASP A 632 -12.41 -10.45 -5.54
CA ASP A 632 -12.94 -10.40 -6.91
C ASP A 632 -12.22 -11.36 -7.88
N ARG A 633 -11.38 -12.26 -7.37
CA ARG A 633 -10.69 -13.33 -8.14
C ARG A 633 -11.02 -14.73 -7.63
N ILE A 634 -12.11 -14.87 -6.88
CA ILE A 634 -12.60 -16.17 -6.38
C ILE A 634 -13.61 -16.71 -7.39
N VAL A 635 -13.27 -17.81 -8.04
CA VAL A 635 -14.17 -18.49 -8.98
C VAL A 635 -15.22 -19.30 -8.21
N THR A 636 -16.47 -19.24 -8.66
CA THR A 636 -17.53 -20.09 -8.09
C THR A 636 -17.63 -21.37 -8.90
N VAL A 637 -17.38 -22.52 -8.26
CA VAL A 637 -17.37 -23.83 -8.91
C VAL A 637 -18.61 -24.67 -8.53
N PRO A 638 -19.05 -25.59 -9.40
CA PRO A 638 -20.12 -26.52 -9.08
C PRO A 638 -19.67 -27.61 -8.09
N ASP A 639 -20.62 -28.21 -7.37
CA ASP A 639 -20.33 -29.33 -6.44
C ASP A 639 -19.82 -30.59 -7.17
N THR A 640 -19.88 -30.64 -8.51
CA THR A 640 -19.31 -31.70 -9.35
C THR A 640 -17.80 -31.58 -9.55
N GLU A 641 -17.19 -30.42 -9.28
CA GLU A 641 -15.74 -30.21 -9.36
C GLU A 641 -15.09 -30.54 -8.01
N VAL A 642 -14.70 -31.81 -7.85
CA VAL A 642 -14.31 -32.36 -6.54
C VAL A 642 -12.80 -32.50 -6.41
N TYR A 643 -12.27 -31.92 -5.34
CA TYR A 643 -10.87 -32.07 -4.91
C TYR A 643 -10.80 -32.69 -3.52
N ALA A 644 -9.75 -33.47 -3.25
CA ALA A 644 -9.47 -33.96 -1.91
C ALA A 644 -9.02 -32.81 -1.00
N ASP A 645 -9.36 -32.88 0.29
CA ASP A 645 -9.00 -31.86 1.26
C ASP A 645 -7.49 -31.92 1.59
N GLY A 646 -6.82 -30.77 1.55
CA GLY A 646 -5.48 -30.57 2.10
C GLY A 646 -5.53 -29.88 3.47
N GLU A 647 -4.35 -29.60 4.04
CA GLU A 647 -4.24 -28.86 5.30
C GLU A 647 -4.84 -27.44 5.18
N VAL A 648 -5.44 -26.95 6.27
CA VAL A 648 -6.00 -25.59 6.31
C VAL A 648 -4.87 -24.57 6.18
N LEU A 649 -5.08 -23.53 5.37
CA LEU A 649 -4.21 -22.36 5.30
C LEU A 649 -4.57 -21.42 6.46
N ASP A 650 -3.75 -21.40 7.50
CA ASP A 650 -3.93 -20.61 8.72
C ASP A 650 -2.81 -19.58 8.99
N ALA A 651 -1.78 -19.55 8.14
CA ALA A 651 -0.68 -18.58 8.15
C ALA A 651 -0.14 -18.32 6.73
N VAL A 652 0.75 -17.33 6.60
CA VAL A 652 1.55 -17.12 5.38
C VAL A 652 2.65 -18.18 5.35
N GLU A 653 2.65 -19.03 4.33
CA GLU A 653 3.68 -20.06 4.10
C GLU A 653 4.94 -19.51 3.43
#